data_AF-A0A6A3MT71-F1
#
_entry.id   AF-A0A6A3MT71-F1
#
_cell.length_a   1.000
_cell.length_b   1.000
_cell.length_c   1.000
_cell.angle_alpha   90.00
_cell.angle_beta   90.00
_cell.angle_gamma   90.00
#
_symmetry.space_group_name_H-M   'P 1'
#
loop_
_entity.id
_entity.type
_entity.pdbx_description
1 polymer ?
#
loop_
_entity_poly.entity_id
_entity_poly.type
_entity_poly.pdbx_seq_one_letter_code
_entity_poly.pdbx_strand_id
1 'polypeptide(L)'
;MARTKQKARKSTGGIAPRAYLSTKGARSAAAEASSGDDETVEYLRTAPSSSKGKKKHEVFGYDKWPFGAQGEPQEVPTPAGNGCKNISRLLAKADDTAGEYSFGGVADSLPPVPGLFVEGLGDVSVPLCPEQADKLIAICDKSPFGRKLDTMMDENVRKSWQLAPDQVDVKSPLWSSGLDKLSETVAGRLGYKGVPLQCKLYKLLVYGEGGHFVKHQDTEKEDGMIATMVVQLPSLHEGGDLVVYRGGEVKHRHDFGKKDSTTAYLPHYAVHYADAEHALEKVTKGYRLVLIYSICLPPTMRHLMKNHNESLSDEVGAAINSMGDDDKSFALLLTHEYTGKSINEFGSRALKSVDSSRFRTLEEANCVAAPDKKLQFFLAQLKHDISYWDDGGSWVESSRDESITWYSTSGEKLGHTTKTTKLQLNLLNPGQEALSELWTPHGNSTFEGYLGNEGATKDTTYSRYAIVAWPAKHGVENAFKFINVNAAVEALECQRPVDAATVRQFMDDVKAKLAQKGTSYSWSRTKTVSAGFCRTLCSLLVEIADPSLVNLFVKNFMNSLDDFKKKDELAAPLTALARNFEWSDIGQAILDSLDKTHDDNSDVEFIPDSDTEDVVQETDDSRMKLALAIVDGLDTGDAQQALLKQAVEKASRLRQEDLCSSKVLHLLWKWVMRCGDKTMFDMVASKFEQTQPNLLQPVIESFSQQLGTVPASDDRFVALSAIANKRIEWLNSQLQALGQPFSWEMPDAYFPDNARIQAFLRGPETSMNTNGVRHFNGVGHARNYAKKWMREKQVNASFKLEAEGRGQSAYVIITKTRSWFSEHQKQLLKYKTELGLLSERFGIAEGAARSDTRKRARHE
;
A
#
# COMPACT_ATOMS: atom_id res chain seq x y z
N MET A 1 83.70 4.70 -21.86
CA MET A 1 84.99 3.96 -21.85
C MET A 1 85.35 3.57 -20.42
N ALA A 2 86.14 2.50 -20.27
CA ALA A 2 87.23 2.33 -19.31
C ALA A 2 86.99 1.95 -17.81
N ARG A 3 88.12 1.50 -17.24
CA ARG A 3 88.42 1.00 -15.88
C ARG A 3 88.44 2.12 -14.82
N THR A 4 88.34 1.80 -13.52
CA THR A 4 89.24 2.20 -12.37
C THR A 4 88.57 2.10 -10.98
N LYS A 5 89.37 1.75 -9.94
CA LYS A 5 89.29 1.85 -8.43
C LYS A 5 87.99 2.28 -7.67
N GLN A 6 87.90 1.80 -6.40
CA GLN A 6 86.95 2.17 -5.30
C GLN A 6 85.47 1.74 -5.52
N LYS A 7 84.58 1.47 -4.53
CA LYS A 7 84.58 1.47 -3.03
C LYS A 7 83.41 0.55 -2.53
N ALA A 8 83.50 -0.10 -1.34
CA ALA A 8 82.41 -0.71 -0.51
C ALA A 8 81.45 -1.78 -1.16
N ARG A 9 81.14 -3.00 -0.67
CA ARG A 9 81.12 -3.72 0.65
C ARG A 9 80.22 -3.05 1.70
N LYS A 10 79.15 -3.64 2.29
CA LYS A 10 78.65 -5.05 2.50
C LYS A 10 77.08 -5.05 2.46
N SER A 11 76.33 -6.11 2.09
CA SER A 11 75.87 -7.28 2.90
C SER A 11 75.37 -6.92 4.31
N THR A 12 74.15 -7.24 4.78
CA THR A 12 73.37 -8.52 4.82
C THR A 12 71.84 -8.27 4.87
N GLY A 13 70.90 -9.21 4.65
CA GLY A 13 70.95 -10.64 4.30
C GLY A 13 69.53 -11.28 4.26
N GLY A 14 69.42 -12.58 3.87
CA GLY A 14 68.16 -13.38 3.86
C GLY A 14 67.22 -13.10 2.68
N ILE A 15 67.10 -13.85 1.58
CA ILE A 15 67.11 -15.32 1.29
C ILE A 15 65.90 -16.07 1.89
N ALA A 16 65.08 -16.86 1.16
CA ALA A 16 64.76 -17.00 -0.28
C ALA A 16 63.50 -17.95 -0.45
N PRO A 17 63.37 -18.87 -1.45
CA PRO A 17 62.45 -18.79 -2.60
C PRO A 17 61.46 -20.01 -2.65
N ARG A 18 60.89 -20.58 -3.74
CA ARG A 18 60.98 -20.55 -5.23
C ARG A 18 59.56 -20.95 -5.75
N ALA A 19 58.95 -20.36 -6.78
CA ALA A 19 59.20 -20.40 -8.22
C ALA A 19 59.00 -21.76 -8.95
N TYR A 20 58.03 -21.75 -9.88
CA TYR A 20 58.07 -22.23 -11.29
C TYR A 20 58.45 -23.68 -11.66
N LEU A 21 57.68 -24.25 -12.60
CA LEU A 21 58.19 -24.73 -13.91
C LEU A 21 57.06 -24.98 -14.94
N SER A 22 57.44 -25.31 -16.18
CA SER A 22 56.63 -25.10 -17.41
C SER A 22 56.72 -26.26 -18.42
N THR A 23 55.75 -26.32 -19.35
CA THR A 23 55.76 -26.96 -20.70
C THR A 23 55.93 -28.47 -20.87
N LYS A 24 54.98 -29.07 -21.62
CA LYS A 24 55.18 -29.64 -22.98
C LYS A 24 53.83 -29.94 -23.65
N GLY A 25 53.77 -30.10 -24.97
CA GLY A 25 52.51 -30.32 -25.70
C GLY A 25 52.65 -31.06 -27.04
N ALA A 26 51.68 -30.80 -27.94
CA ALA A 26 51.55 -31.21 -29.35
C ALA A 26 50.98 -32.62 -29.66
N ARG A 27 49.84 -32.64 -30.38
CA ARG A 27 49.70 -33.14 -31.77
C ARG A 27 48.39 -32.65 -32.40
N SER A 28 48.32 -32.63 -33.75
CA SER A 28 47.25 -32.04 -34.56
C SER A 28 46.77 -32.95 -35.70
N ALA A 29 45.79 -32.46 -36.49
CA ALA A 29 45.17 -33.03 -37.71
C ALA A 29 44.09 -34.11 -37.47
N ALA A 30 43.00 -34.23 -38.25
CA ALA A 30 42.51 -33.49 -39.45
C ALA A 30 40.95 -33.46 -39.45
N ALA A 31 40.28 -32.38 -39.87
CA ALA A 31 39.68 -32.15 -41.21
C ALA A 31 38.33 -32.86 -41.54
N GLU A 32 37.27 -32.04 -41.66
CA GLU A 32 36.11 -32.07 -42.57
C GLU A 32 35.40 -33.40 -42.96
N ALA A 33 34.08 -33.50 -42.68
CA ALA A 33 32.98 -33.30 -43.66
C ALA A 33 31.65 -34.04 -43.35
N SER A 34 30.53 -33.39 -43.76
CA SER A 34 29.21 -33.97 -44.11
C SER A 34 28.22 -34.49 -43.05
N SER A 35 26.97 -34.02 -43.17
CA SER A 35 25.67 -34.63 -42.78
C SER A 35 25.45 -35.05 -41.31
N GLY A 36 24.29 -34.84 -40.70
CA GLY A 36 23.04 -34.23 -41.18
C GLY A 36 21.92 -34.53 -40.19
N ASP A 37 20.96 -33.61 -40.09
CA ASP A 37 19.59 -33.71 -39.55
C ASP A 37 19.26 -34.63 -38.35
N ASP A 38 18.70 -33.96 -37.34
CA ASP A 38 17.48 -34.31 -36.59
C ASP A 38 17.54 -34.98 -35.20
N GLU A 39 16.44 -34.76 -34.48
CA GLU A 39 16.17 -34.98 -33.06
C GLU A 39 16.56 -36.37 -32.50
N THR A 40 17.05 -36.39 -31.26
CA THR A 40 16.61 -37.43 -30.30
C THR A 40 16.77 -36.99 -28.85
N VAL A 41 15.73 -37.22 -28.05
CA VAL A 41 15.71 -37.09 -26.59
C VAL A 41 16.42 -38.30 -25.99
N GLU A 42 17.39 -38.11 -25.08
CA GLU A 42 17.97 -39.23 -24.32
C GLU A 42 17.94 -39.01 -22.80
N TYR A 43 17.10 -39.80 -22.14
CA TYR A 43 17.14 -40.04 -20.69
C TYR A 43 18.36 -40.91 -20.36
N LEU A 44 19.29 -40.43 -19.53
CA LEU A 44 20.33 -41.29 -18.95
C LEU A 44 20.11 -41.53 -17.45
N ARG A 45 19.68 -42.76 -17.15
CA ARG A 45 19.69 -43.36 -15.81
C ARG A 45 21.11 -43.39 -15.24
N THR A 46 21.26 -43.08 -13.96
CA THR A 46 22.43 -43.50 -13.17
C THR A 46 22.09 -44.71 -12.30
N ALA A 47 22.94 -45.73 -12.34
CA ALA A 47 22.85 -46.91 -11.49
C ALA A 47 23.43 -46.63 -10.08
N PRO A 48 23.01 -47.35 -9.03
CA PRO A 48 23.36 -47.00 -7.66
C PRO A 48 24.80 -47.42 -7.29
N SER A 49 25.62 -46.47 -6.82
CA SER A 49 26.87 -46.78 -6.12
C SER A 49 26.69 -46.59 -4.61
N SER A 50 27.06 -47.61 -3.84
CA SER A 50 26.89 -47.64 -2.40
C SER A 50 28.11 -47.06 -1.68
N SER A 51 28.13 -45.74 -1.49
CA SER A 51 28.93 -45.11 -0.44
C SER A 51 28.12 -44.00 0.23
N LYS A 52 28.05 -44.01 1.57
CA LYS A 52 27.43 -42.92 2.35
C LYS A 52 28.39 -41.73 2.43
N GLY A 53 28.71 -41.13 1.29
CA GLY A 53 29.29 -39.79 1.24
C GLY A 53 28.21 -38.76 1.54
N LYS A 54 28.52 -37.76 2.38
CA LYS A 54 27.64 -36.61 2.64
C LYS A 54 27.26 -35.96 1.30
N LYS A 55 25.97 -35.74 1.07
CA LYS A 55 25.49 -35.13 -0.19
C LYS A 55 25.48 -33.61 -0.03
N LYS A 56 26.30 -32.90 -0.80
CA LYS A 56 26.35 -31.43 -0.82
C LYS A 56 25.21 -30.86 -1.67
N HIS A 57 24.55 -29.78 -1.26
CA HIS A 57 23.61 -29.06 -2.13
C HIS A 57 24.39 -28.21 -3.16
N GLU A 58 23.94 -28.20 -4.42
CA GLU A 58 24.63 -27.50 -5.52
C GLU A 58 24.76 -26.00 -5.27
N VAL A 59 23.70 -25.34 -4.77
CA VAL A 59 23.63 -23.88 -4.56
C VAL A 59 24.00 -23.44 -3.13
N PHE A 60 23.80 -24.31 -2.14
CA PHE A 60 23.86 -23.96 -0.70
C PHE A 60 24.97 -24.70 0.07
N GLY A 61 25.62 -25.70 -0.53
CA GLY A 61 26.72 -26.41 0.11
C GLY A 61 26.27 -27.25 1.31
N TYR A 62 26.84 -26.94 2.47
CA TYR A 62 26.50 -27.50 3.78
C TYR A 62 26.13 -26.41 4.82
N ASP A 63 26.50 -25.16 4.53
CA ASP A 63 26.62 -24.05 5.49
C ASP A 63 26.19 -22.69 4.92
N LYS A 64 25.80 -22.60 3.64
CA LYS A 64 25.34 -21.36 2.99
C LYS A 64 23.80 -21.27 2.85
N TRP A 65 23.05 -21.95 3.70
CA TRP A 65 21.58 -21.86 3.67
C TRP A 65 21.10 -20.46 4.09
N PRO A 66 19.97 -19.97 3.54
CA PRO A 66 19.45 -18.65 3.88
C PRO A 66 19.15 -18.47 5.37
N PHE A 67 19.37 -17.24 5.86
CA PHE A 67 19.05 -16.78 7.22
C PHE A 67 19.72 -17.57 8.35
N GLY A 68 20.91 -18.13 8.06
CA GLY A 68 21.80 -18.72 9.05
C GLY A 68 21.53 -20.19 9.41
N ALA A 69 20.70 -20.90 8.63
CA ALA A 69 20.51 -22.34 8.81
C ALA A 69 21.80 -23.12 8.47
N GLN A 70 21.99 -24.27 9.11
CA GLN A 70 23.18 -25.12 8.93
C GLN A 70 22.76 -26.59 8.96
N GLY A 71 23.37 -27.42 8.10
CA GLY A 71 23.08 -28.86 8.05
C GLY A 71 23.19 -29.45 6.65
N GLU A 72 23.11 -30.78 6.58
CA GLU A 72 23.01 -31.52 5.31
C GLU A 72 21.63 -31.32 4.66
N PRO A 73 21.51 -31.42 3.33
CA PRO A 73 20.28 -31.00 2.63
C PRO A 73 19.05 -31.83 3.00
N GLN A 74 19.26 -33.07 3.48
CA GLN A 74 18.21 -33.98 3.95
C GLN A 74 17.92 -33.87 5.46
N GLU A 75 18.64 -33.02 6.19
CA GLU A 75 18.36 -32.79 7.62
C GLU A 75 17.15 -31.87 7.78
N VAL A 76 16.26 -32.23 8.70
CA VAL A 76 15.11 -31.39 9.11
C VAL A 76 15.63 -30.41 10.17
N PRO A 77 15.69 -29.10 9.88
CA PRO A 77 16.22 -28.14 10.84
C PRO A 77 15.28 -28.01 12.02
N THR A 78 15.86 -28.04 13.22
CA THR A 78 15.16 -27.90 14.49
C THR A 78 15.44 -26.50 15.07
N PRO A 79 14.42 -25.74 15.52
CA PRO A 79 14.65 -24.43 16.12
C PRO A 79 15.52 -24.51 17.38
N ALA A 80 16.24 -23.44 17.66
CA ALA A 80 16.98 -23.22 18.89
C ALA A 80 16.02 -22.87 20.05
N GLY A 81 16.40 -23.23 21.28
CA GLY A 81 15.61 -22.99 22.48
C GLY A 81 14.46 -24.00 22.68
N ASN A 82 14.07 -24.22 23.94
CA ASN A 82 13.05 -25.24 24.27
C ASN A 82 11.62 -24.73 24.09
N GLY A 83 11.39 -23.42 24.27
CA GLY A 83 10.11 -22.79 23.98
C GLY A 83 9.78 -22.89 22.49
N CYS A 84 10.69 -22.44 21.63
CA CYS A 84 10.51 -22.49 20.17
C CYS A 84 10.35 -23.92 19.61
N LYS A 85 11.07 -24.91 20.15
CA LYS A 85 10.86 -26.33 19.81
C LYS A 85 9.45 -26.82 20.16
N ASN A 86 8.96 -26.48 21.35
CA ASN A 86 7.61 -26.85 21.75
C ASN A 86 6.56 -26.14 20.88
N ILE A 87 6.71 -24.84 20.63
CA ILE A 87 5.81 -24.09 19.73
C ILE A 87 5.80 -24.73 18.34
N SER A 88 6.96 -25.02 17.73
CA SER A 88 7.04 -25.67 16.42
C SER A 88 6.37 -27.05 16.38
N ARG A 89 6.52 -27.86 17.44
CA ARG A 89 5.88 -29.18 17.56
C ARG A 89 4.37 -29.09 17.77
N LEU A 90 3.90 -28.07 18.48
CA LEU A 90 2.48 -27.85 18.75
C LEU A 90 1.76 -27.27 17.53
N LEU A 91 2.39 -26.35 16.80
CA LEU A 91 1.86 -25.81 15.56
C LEU A 91 1.77 -26.86 14.43
N ALA A 92 2.51 -27.96 14.52
CA ALA A 92 2.28 -29.11 13.64
C ALA A 92 0.91 -29.78 13.89
N LYS A 93 0.40 -29.79 15.13
CA LYS A 93 -0.95 -30.29 15.45
C LYS A 93 -2.06 -29.41 14.85
N ALA A 94 -1.78 -28.14 14.55
CA ALA A 94 -2.75 -27.22 13.94
C ALA A 94 -3.06 -27.56 12.47
N ASP A 95 -2.31 -28.51 11.89
CA ASP A 95 -2.60 -29.15 10.61
C ASP A 95 -3.65 -30.27 10.79
N ASP A 96 -3.57 -31.05 11.87
CA ASP A 96 -4.45 -32.19 12.17
C ASP A 96 -5.84 -31.78 12.69
N THR A 97 -5.95 -30.63 13.36
CA THR A 97 -7.22 -30.14 13.96
C THR A 97 -8.09 -29.32 13.01
N ALA A 98 -7.65 -29.06 11.79
CA ALA A 98 -8.30 -28.10 10.88
C ALA A 98 -9.64 -28.57 10.27
N GLY A 99 -9.93 -29.87 10.32
CA GLY A 99 -11.07 -30.49 9.63
C GLY A 99 -10.93 -30.50 8.10
N GLU A 100 -11.65 -31.41 7.44
CA GLU A 100 -11.70 -31.42 5.97
C GLU A 100 -12.58 -30.28 5.46
N TYR A 101 -11.99 -29.35 4.69
CA TYR A 101 -12.68 -28.15 4.20
C TYR A 101 -13.93 -28.44 3.35
N SER A 102 -13.86 -29.48 2.53
CA SER A 102 -15.02 -30.09 1.89
C SER A 102 -14.72 -31.54 1.54
N PHE A 103 -15.71 -32.41 1.73
CA PHE A 103 -15.59 -33.84 1.53
C PHE A 103 -16.93 -34.44 1.12
N GLY A 104 -16.93 -35.66 0.60
CA GLY A 104 -18.14 -36.36 0.19
C GLY A 104 -17.88 -37.84 -0.08
N GLY A 105 -18.90 -38.54 -0.59
CA GLY A 105 -18.82 -39.95 -0.94
C GLY A 105 -20.21 -40.58 -1.13
N VAL A 106 -20.24 -41.92 -1.15
CA VAL A 106 -21.47 -42.69 -0.96
C VAL A 106 -21.94 -42.50 0.48
N ALA A 107 -23.25 -42.36 0.69
CA ALA A 107 -23.83 -42.28 2.03
C ALA A 107 -24.30 -43.67 2.50
N ASP A 108 -23.35 -44.60 2.70
CA ASP A 108 -23.62 -46.03 2.97
C ASP A 108 -24.54 -46.31 4.18
N SER A 109 -24.64 -45.36 5.11
CA SER A 109 -25.56 -45.47 6.25
C SER A 109 -27.02 -45.15 5.91
N LEU A 110 -27.30 -44.45 4.81
CA LEU A 110 -28.64 -44.08 4.37
C LEU A 110 -29.24 -45.16 3.44
N PRO A 111 -30.53 -45.49 3.58
CA PRO A 111 -31.18 -46.46 2.71
C PRO A 111 -31.33 -45.91 1.28
N PRO A 112 -31.08 -46.73 0.23
CA PRO A 112 -31.37 -46.38 -1.17
C PRO A 112 -32.82 -45.91 -1.42
N VAL A 113 -33.78 -46.48 -0.69
CA VAL A 113 -35.19 -46.07 -0.74
C VAL A 113 -35.50 -45.24 0.52
N PRO A 114 -35.56 -43.90 0.43
CA PRO A 114 -35.79 -43.02 1.58
C PRO A 114 -37.24 -43.06 2.08
N GLY A 115 -38.20 -43.48 1.24
CA GLY A 115 -39.62 -43.29 1.54
C GLY A 115 -39.98 -41.80 1.56
N LEU A 116 -39.47 -41.04 0.58
CA LEU A 116 -39.73 -39.62 0.43
C LEU A 116 -41.23 -39.40 0.18
N PHE A 117 -41.84 -38.50 0.95
CA PHE A 117 -43.22 -38.09 0.81
C PHE A 117 -43.29 -36.57 0.74
N VAL A 118 -44.16 -36.06 -0.12
CA VAL A 118 -44.32 -34.62 -0.33
C VAL A 118 -45.80 -34.28 -0.17
N GLU A 119 -46.08 -33.26 0.65
CA GLU A 119 -47.45 -32.80 0.87
C GLU A 119 -48.08 -32.35 -0.45
N GLY A 120 -49.34 -32.75 -0.69
CA GLY A 120 -50.05 -32.50 -1.94
C GLY A 120 -49.71 -33.42 -3.12
N LEU A 121 -48.59 -34.15 -3.09
CA LEU A 121 -48.19 -35.10 -4.16
C LEU A 121 -48.27 -36.58 -3.74
N GLY A 122 -47.94 -36.90 -2.49
CA GLY A 122 -47.86 -38.27 -2.01
C GLY A 122 -46.43 -38.81 -1.98
N ASP A 123 -46.27 -40.14 -2.07
CA ASP A 123 -44.96 -40.79 -2.01
C ASP A 123 -44.21 -40.62 -3.35
N VAL A 124 -42.93 -40.23 -3.26
CA VAL A 124 -42.05 -39.88 -4.39
C VAL A 124 -41.00 -40.98 -4.54
N SER A 125 -41.15 -41.83 -5.56
CA SER A 125 -40.18 -42.91 -5.86
C SER A 125 -38.83 -42.37 -6.34
N VAL A 126 -37.75 -43.09 -6.04
CA VAL A 126 -36.39 -42.83 -6.54
C VAL A 126 -35.82 -44.08 -7.25
N PRO A 127 -34.99 -43.95 -8.29
CA PRO A 127 -34.57 -42.69 -8.92
C PRO A 127 -35.72 -41.96 -9.61
N LEU A 128 -35.68 -40.62 -9.56
CA LEU A 128 -36.78 -39.76 -10.00
C LEU A 128 -37.01 -39.87 -11.52
N CYS A 129 -38.13 -40.47 -11.93
CA CYS A 129 -38.51 -40.60 -13.35
C CYS A 129 -39.11 -39.29 -13.89
N PRO A 130 -39.12 -39.05 -15.22
CA PRO A 130 -39.60 -37.80 -15.79
C PRO A 130 -41.05 -37.45 -15.42
N GLU A 131 -42.00 -38.40 -15.48
CA GLU A 131 -43.42 -38.10 -15.19
C GLU A 131 -43.65 -37.71 -13.73
N GLN A 132 -42.78 -38.18 -12.82
CA GLN A 132 -42.83 -37.86 -11.40
C GLN A 132 -42.03 -36.59 -11.08
N ALA A 133 -40.95 -36.31 -11.82
CA ALA A 133 -40.22 -35.05 -11.77
C ALA A 133 -41.12 -33.88 -12.17
N ASP A 134 -41.87 -34.00 -13.26
CA ASP A 134 -42.76 -32.95 -13.75
C ASP A 134 -43.88 -32.65 -12.74
N LYS A 135 -44.45 -33.69 -12.10
CA LYS A 135 -45.44 -33.54 -11.02
C LYS A 135 -44.86 -32.88 -9.76
N LEU A 136 -43.62 -33.23 -9.39
CA LEU A 136 -42.92 -32.61 -8.27
C LEU A 136 -42.60 -31.14 -8.57
N ILE A 137 -42.06 -30.85 -9.75
CA ILE A 137 -41.77 -29.49 -10.21
C ILE A 137 -43.03 -28.62 -10.25
N ALA A 138 -44.19 -29.17 -10.59
CA ALA A 138 -45.46 -28.44 -10.63
C ALA A 138 -45.95 -27.91 -9.27
N ILE A 139 -45.45 -28.46 -8.15
CA ILE A 139 -45.75 -28.00 -6.78
C ILE A 139 -44.57 -27.30 -6.09
N CYS A 140 -43.37 -27.30 -6.70
CA CYS A 140 -42.20 -26.62 -6.18
C CYS A 140 -42.16 -25.14 -6.56
N ASP A 141 -41.68 -24.30 -5.65
CA ASP A 141 -41.30 -22.93 -5.96
C ASP A 141 -40.01 -22.87 -6.80
N LYS A 142 -39.87 -21.84 -7.65
CA LYS A 142 -38.55 -21.51 -8.21
C LYS A 142 -37.63 -21.01 -7.09
N SER A 143 -36.40 -21.50 -7.05
CA SER A 143 -35.44 -21.14 -6.00
C SER A 143 -34.93 -19.71 -6.17
N PRO A 144 -35.13 -18.81 -5.19
CA PRO A 144 -34.64 -17.43 -5.29
C PRO A 144 -33.13 -17.32 -5.06
N PHE A 145 -32.57 -16.15 -5.39
CA PHE A 145 -31.30 -15.68 -4.85
C PHE A 145 -31.40 -14.21 -4.38
N GLY A 146 -30.50 -13.79 -3.50
CA GLY A 146 -30.43 -12.41 -3.02
C GLY A 146 -29.44 -12.22 -1.89
N ARG A 147 -28.72 -11.09 -1.88
CA ARG A 147 -27.96 -10.61 -0.72
C ARG A 147 -28.80 -9.55 0.00
N LYS A 148 -29.28 -9.88 1.20
CA LYS A 148 -29.96 -8.98 2.16
C LYS A 148 -31.04 -8.05 1.56
N LEU A 149 -32.30 -8.47 1.73
CA LEU A 149 -33.57 -7.74 1.60
C LEU A 149 -34.27 -7.70 0.23
N ASP A 150 -33.61 -7.94 -0.91
CA ASP A 150 -34.31 -8.16 -2.19
C ASP A 150 -34.26 -9.62 -2.65
N THR A 151 -35.43 -10.19 -2.95
CA THR A 151 -35.60 -11.54 -3.50
C THR A 151 -35.63 -11.46 -5.02
N MET A 152 -34.53 -11.80 -5.69
CA MET A 152 -34.40 -11.72 -7.14
C MET A 152 -34.55 -13.10 -7.81
N MET A 153 -35.17 -13.09 -9.00
CA MET A 153 -35.48 -14.26 -9.83
C MET A 153 -34.85 -14.11 -11.22
N ASP A 154 -33.59 -14.49 -11.35
CA ASP A 154 -32.84 -14.58 -12.62
C ASP A 154 -32.28 -15.99 -12.80
N GLU A 155 -32.78 -16.70 -13.82
CA GLU A 155 -32.39 -18.08 -14.12
C GLU A 155 -30.97 -18.21 -14.67
N ASN A 156 -30.28 -17.11 -15.00
CA ASN A 156 -28.86 -17.08 -15.33
C ASN A 156 -27.94 -17.18 -14.09
N VAL A 157 -28.47 -16.87 -12.91
CA VAL A 157 -27.75 -16.96 -11.62
C VAL A 157 -28.07 -18.27 -10.91
N ARG A 158 -29.36 -18.66 -10.91
CA ARG A 158 -29.84 -19.91 -10.31
C ARG A 158 -31.05 -20.45 -11.06
N LYS A 159 -30.93 -21.68 -11.58
CA LYS A 159 -32.05 -22.44 -12.16
C LYS A 159 -32.26 -23.72 -11.37
N SER A 160 -33.21 -23.69 -10.44
CA SER A 160 -33.61 -24.85 -9.62
C SER A 160 -35.00 -24.65 -9.03
N TRP A 161 -35.66 -25.74 -8.66
CA TRP A 161 -36.92 -25.76 -7.94
C TRP A 161 -36.71 -26.20 -6.49
N GLN A 162 -37.53 -25.73 -5.56
CA GLN A 162 -37.41 -26.02 -4.13
C GLN A 162 -38.75 -26.30 -3.44
N LEU A 163 -38.70 -27.08 -2.36
CA LEU A 163 -39.77 -27.20 -1.36
C LEU A 163 -39.21 -26.88 0.02
N ALA A 164 -40.05 -26.27 0.86
CA ALA A 164 -39.76 -26.00 2.25
C ALA A 164 -39.73 -27.31 3.08
N PRO A 165 -39.04 -27.36 4.23
CA PRO A 165 -38.76 -28.61 4.93
C PRO A 165 -39.99 -29.18 5.64
N ASP A 166 -41.00 -28.36 5.90
CA ASP A 166 -42.33 -28.73 6.41
C ASP A 166 -43.21 -29.43 5.37
N GLN A 167 -42.91 -29.28 4.08
CA GLN A 167 -43.64 -29.92 2.97
C GLN A 167 -43.08 -31.32 2.61
N VAL A 168 -42.01 -31.76 3.27
CA VAL A 168 -41.19 -32.91 2.85
C VAL A 168 -40.90 -33.85 4.03
N ASP A 169 -41.52 -35.03 4.00
CA ASP A 169 -41.27 -36.11 4.96
C ASP A 169 -40.35 -37.19 4.37
N VAL A 170 -39.58 -37.84 5.23
CA VAL A 170 -38.79 -39.04 4.88
C VAL A 170 -39.21 -40.19 5.78
N LYS A 171 -40.16 -41.00 5.30
CA LYS A 171 -40.91 -41.97 6.11
C LYS A 171 -40.15 -43.25 6.46
N SER A 172 -39.03 -43.56 5.81
CA SER A 172 -38.28 -44.79 6.11
C SER A 172 -37.67 -44.72 7.52
N PRO A 173 -38.00 -45.63 8.45
CA PRO A 173 -37.41 -45.63 9.80
C PRO A 173 -35.90 -45.87 9.80
N LEU A 174 -35.34 -46.38 8.70
CA LEU A 174 -33.90 -46.53 8.53
C LEU A 174 -33.21 -45.18 8.26
N TRP A 175 -33.93 -44.18 7.73
CA TRP A 175 -33.35 -42.89 7.36
C TRP A 175 -32.81 -42.13 8.56
N SER A 176 -33.56 -42.02 9.66
CA SER A 176 -33.11 -41.35 10.88
C SER A 176 -31.86 -42.03 11.46
N SER A 177 -31.91 -43.34 11.69
CA SER A 177 -30.76 -44.12 12.19
C SER A 177 -29.54 -44.10 11.27
N GLY A 178 -29.75 -43.90 9.96
CA GLY A 178 -28.70 -43.74 8.96
C GLY A 178 -28.11 -42.34 8.95
N LEU A 179 -28.93 -41.31 9.17
CA LEU A 179 -28.53 -39.92 9.26
C LEU A 179 -27.74 -39.66 10.55
N ASP A 180 -28.08 -40.31 11.67
CA ASP A 180 -27.32 -40.24 12.91
C ASP A 180 -25.89 -40.78 12.72
N LYS A 181 -25.73 -41.95 12.10
CA LYS A 181 -24.41 -42.53 11.75
C LYS A 181 -23.63 -41.69 10.74
N LEU A 182 -24.33 -41.07 9.79
CA LEU A 182 -23.71 -40.11 8.86
C LEU A 182 -23.24 -38.88 9.63
N SER A 183 -24.03 -38.37 10.57
CA SER A 183 -23.69 -37.24 11.43
C SER A 183 -22.43 -37.52 12.27
N GLU A 184 -22.28 -38.70 12.87
CA GLU A 184 -21.05 -39.10 13.57
C GLU A 184 -19.81 -39.08 12.65
N THR A 185 -19.96 -39.58 11.43
CA THR A 185 -18.89 -39.59 10.41
C THR A 185 -18.53 -38.16 9.99
N VAL A 186 -19.54 -37.33 9.71
CA VAL A 186 -19.42 -35.91 9.35
C VAL A 186 -18.78 -35.11 10.47
N ALA A 187 -19.18 -35.37 11.73
CA ALA A 187 -18.59 -34.75 12.92
C ALA A 187 -17.10 -35.08 13.04
N GLY A 188 -16.73 -36.36 12.88
CA GLY A 188 -15.32 -36.77 12.85
C GLY A 188 -14.50 -36.04 11.79
N ARG A 189 -15.02 -35.92 10.56
CA ARG A 189 -14.32 -35.29 9.42
C ARG A 189 -14.30 -33.76 9.48
N LEU A 190 -15.26 -33.12 10.14
CA LEU A 190 -15.27 -31.67 10.41
C LEU A 190 -14.44 -31.26 11.64
N GLY A 191 -13.79 -32.19 12.35
CA GLY A 191 -13.03 -31.91 13.58
C GLY A 191 -13.83 -31.97 14.89
N TYR A 192 -15.13 -32.27 14.82
CA TYR A 192 -16.06 -32.36 15.96
C TYR A 192 -16.26 -33.81 16.44
N LYS A 193 -15.21 -34.63 16.44
CA LYS A 193 -15.30 -36.06 16.81
C LYS A 193 -15.87 -36.24 18.21
N GLY A 194 -16.98 -36.98 18.32
CA GLY A 194 -17.68 -37.22 19.59
C GLY A 194 -18.72 -36.15 19.97
N VAL A 195 -18.91 -35.12 19.14
CA VAL A 195 -19.99 -34.15 19.30
C VAL A 195 -21.23 -34.61 18.54
N PRO A 196 -22.42 -34.67 19.16
CA PRO A 196 -23.66 -35.06 18.48
C PRO A 196 -24.20 -33.91 17.63
N LEU A 197 -23.71 -33.78 16.39
CA LEU A 197 -24.16 -32.73 15.47
C LEU A 197 -25.63 -32.92 15.06
N GLN A 198 -26.38 -31.83 15.04
CA GLN A 198 -27.78 -31.79 14.64
C GLN A 198 -27.90 -31.59 13.12
N CYS A 199 -28.39 -32.59 12.40
CA CYS A 199 -28.69 -32.48 10.96
C CYS A 199 -30.13 -31.97 10.77
N LYS A 200 -30.31 -30.65 10.59
CA LYS A 200 -31.64 -30.06 10.32
C LYS A 200 -31.92 -30.03 8.81
N LEU A 201 -33.03 -30.60 8.35
CA LEU A 201 -33.46 -30.44 6.96
C LEU A 201 -33.82 -28.98 6.69
N TYR A 202 -33.15 -28.35 5.73
CA TYR A 202 -33.40 -26.96 5.35
C TYR A 202 -34.34 -26.87 4.14
N LYS A 203 -34.14 -27.69 3.10
CA LYS A 203 -35.02 -27.79 1.92
C LYS A 203 -34.71 -28.97 1.02
N LEU A 204 -35.69 -29.36 0.22
CA LEU A 204 -35.51 -30.20 -0.97
C LEU A 204 -35.25 -29.33 -2.19
N LEU A 205 -34.38 -29.78 -3.10
CA LEU A 205 -34.11 -29.13 -4.38
C LEU A 205 -34.18 -30.12 -5.55
N VAL A 206 -34.78 -29.67 -6.65
CA VAL A 206 -34.80 -30.35 -7.95
C VAL A 206 -34.03 -29.52 -8.97
N TYR A 207 -33.10 -30.13 -9.69
CA TYR A 207 -32.42 -29.55 -10.84
C TYR A 207 -32.71 -30.42 -12.06
N GLY A 208 -33.48 -29.89 -13.01
CA GLY A 208 -33.65 -30.47 -14.35
C GLY A 208 -32.63 -29.93 -15.34
N GLU A 209 -32.85 -30.16 -16.63
CA GLU A 209 -31.91 -29.77 -17.69
C GLU A 209 -31.63 -28.25 -17.74
N GLY A 210 -30.34 -27.91 -17.86
CA GLY A 210 -29.80 -26.56 -17.71
C GLY A 210 -29.79 -26.03 -16.28
N GLY A 211 -30.26 -26.81 -15.30
CA GLY A 211 -30.28 -26.45 -13.89
C GLY A 211 -28.86 -26.25 -13.33
N HIS A 212 -28.63 -25.16 -12.62
CA HIS A 212 -27.32 -24.76 -12.10
C HIS A 212 -27.46 -23.68 -11.02
N PHE A 213 -26.35 -23.36 -10.36
CA PHE A 213 -26.19 -22.06 -9.71
C PHE A 213 -24.76 -21.56 -9.82
N VAL A 214 -24.59 -20.26 -10.03
CA VAL A 214 -23.27 -19.63 -10.09
C VAL A 214 -22.60 -19.60 -8.72
N LYS A 215 -21.29 -19.36 -8.72
CA LYS A 215 -20.45 -19.28 -7.52
C LYS A 215 -21.05 -18.28 -6.51
N HIS A 216 -21.44 -18.78 -5.34
CA HIS A 216 -21.90 -17.98 -4.22
C HIS A 216 -21.45 -18.58 -2.89
N GLN A 217 -21.63 -17.84 -1.80
CA GLN A 217 -21.45 -18.33 -0.43
C GLN A 217 -22.84 -18.45 0.18
N ASP A 218 -23.10 -19.53 0.91
CA ASP A 218 -24.34 -19.65 1.68
C ASP A 218 -24.37 -18.58 2.78
N THR A 219 -25.59 -18.21 3.19
CA THR A 219 -25.80 -17.44 4.42
C THR A 219 -26.21 -18.43 5.50
N GLU A 220 -25.61 -18.33 6.70
CA GLU A 220 -25.98 -19.14 7.86
C GLU A 220 -27.52 -19.08 8.07
N LYS A 221 -28.16 -20.25 8.18
CA LYS A 221 -29.63 -20.39 8.20
C LYS A 221 -30.21 -20.70 9.57
N GLU A 222 -29.38 -21.22 10.46
CA GLU A 222 -29.78 -21.82 11.73
C GLU A 222 -28.76 -21.46 12.82
N ASP A 223 -29.25 -21.09 14.01
CA ASP A 223 -28.39 -20.92 15.18
C ASP A 223 -27.66 -22.24 15.51
N GLY A 224 -26.33 -22.23 15.42
CA GLY A 224 -25.50 -23.42 15.57
C GLY A 224 -24.84 -23.91 14.28
N MET A 225 -25.23 -23.40 13.10
CA MET A 225 -24.80 -23.91 11.80
C MET A 225 -23.29 -23.74 11.54
N ILE A 226 -22.57 -24.86 11.41
CA ILE A 226 -21.14 -24.91 11.09
C ILE A 226 -20.86 -25.32 9.65
N ALA A 227 -21.74 -26.09 9.03
CA ALA A 227 -21.57 -26.65 7.69
C ALA A 227 -22.92 -26.89 6.98
N THR A 228 -22.86 -26.96 5.65
CA THR A 228 -23.96 -27.43 4.80
C THR A 228 -23.64 -28.86 4.36
N MET A 229 -24.59 -29.79 4.55
CA MET A 229 -24.52 -31.14 3.99
C MET A 229 -25.57 -31.29 2.87
N VAL A 230 -25.10 -31.58 1.67
CA VAL A 230 -25.90 -31.87 0.48
C VAL A 230 -26.02 -33.37 0.36
N VAL A 231 -27.22 -33.93 0.54
CA VAL A 231 -27.51 -35.35 0.32
C VAL A 231 -28.25 -35.49 -1.01
N GLN A 232 -27.60 -36.10 -2.00
CA GLN A 232 -28.22 -36.47 -3.26
C GLN A 232 -28.93 -37.82 -3.11
N LEU A 233 -30.23 -37.82 -3.34
CA LEU A 233 -31.02 -39.05 -3.44
C LEU A 233 -30.73 -39.72 -4.79
N PRO A 234 -30.97 -41.04 -4.95
CA PRO A 234 -30.79 -41.72 -6.22
C PRO A 234 -31.47 -40.95 -7.36
N SER A 235 -30.69 -40.60 -8.37
CA SER A 235 -31.05 -39.62 -9.40
C SER A 235 -30.41 -39.99 -10.74
N LEU A 236 -31.20 -39.95 -11.81
CA LEU A 236 -30.73 -40.16 -13.18
C LEU A 236 -30.44 -38.80 -13.83
N HIS A 237 -29.18 -38.37 -13.81
CA HIS A 237 -28.75 -37.13 -14.44
C HIS A 237 -27.30 -37.16 -14.97
N GLU A 238 -27.03 -36.29 -15.94
CA GLU A 238 -25.69 -35.97 -16.45
C GLU A 238 -25.36 -34.50 -16.09
N GLY A 239 -24.08 -34.15 -15.94
CA GLY A 239 -23.67 -32.83 -15.44
C GLY A 239 -24.09 -32.59 -13.98
N GLY A 240 -24.03 -31.35 -13.49
CA GLY A 240 -24.42 -31.02 -12.11
C GLY A 240 -23.42 -31.42 -11.02
N ASP A 241 -22.11 -31.27 -11.27
CA ASP A 241 -21.09 -31.39 -10.22
C ASP A 241 -21.21 -30.23 -9.20
N LEU A 242 -21.06 -30.52 -7.90
CA LEU A 242 -20.89 -29.49 -6.88
C LEU A 242 -19.42 -29.11 -6.80
N VAL A 243 -19.11 -27.86 -7.12
CA VAL A 243 -17.75 -27.31 -7.14
C VAL A 243 -17.59 -26.40 -5.93
N VAL A 244 -16.63 -26.72 -5.06
CA VAL A 244 -16.30 -25.93 -3.86
C VAL A 244 -14.96 -25.22 -4.07
N TYR A 245 -14.99 -23.91 -3.87
CA TYR A 245 -13.87 -23.00 -4.09
C TYR A 245 -13.20 -22.63 -2.77
N ARG A 246 -11.92 -22.29 -2.81
CA ARG A 246 -11.23 -21.68 -1.67
C ARG A 246 -10.27 -20.60 -2.18
N GLY A 247 -10.52 -19.35 -1.79
CA GLY A 247 -9.69 -18.22 -2.22
C GLY A 247 -9.74 -17.92 -3.73
N GLY A 248 -10.87 -18.22 -4.39
CA GLY A 248 -11.08 -18.00 -5.82
C GLY A 248 -10.95 -19.24 -6.70
N GLU A 249 -10.14 -20.22 -6.29
CA GLU A 249 -9.81 -21.42 -7.10
C GLU A 249 -10.69 -22.63 -6.77
N VAL A 250 -10.88 -23.51 -7.75
CA VAL A 250 -11.59 -24.80 -7.58
C VAL A 250 -10.74 -25.75 -6.75
N LYS A 251 -11.18 -26.09 -5.54
CA LYS A 251 -10.42 -26.99 -4.64
C LYS A 251 -11.03 -28.38 -4.52
N HIS A 252 -12.36 -28.50 -4.55
CA HIS A 252 -13.07 -29.78 -4.54
C HIS A 252 -14.18 -29.81 -5.58
N ARG A 253 -14.42 -30.98 -6.15
CA ARG A 253 -15.48 -31.24 -7.15
C ARG A 253 -16.13 -32.58 -6.82
N HIS A 254 -17.40 -32.55 -6.45
CA HIS A 254 -18.17 -33.73 -6.05
C HIS A 254 -19.13 -34.12 -7.17
N ASP A 255 -18.93 -35.30 -7.76
CA ASP A 255 -19.75 -35.83 -8.85
C ASP A 255 -20.88 -36.76 -8.38
N PHE A 256 -21.01 -37.01 -7.07
CA PHE A 256 -22.11 -37.80 -6.47
C PHE A 256 -22.33 -39.17 -7.14
N GLY A 257 -21.25 -39.90 -7.43
CA GLY A 257 -21.32 -41.28 -7.95
C GLY A 257 -21.60 -41.40 -9.44
N LYS A 258 -21.42 -40.33 -10.23
CA LYS A 258 -21.50 -40.42 -11.70
C LYS A 258 -20.33 -41.19 -12.29
N LYS A 259 -19.10 -41.01 -11.76
CA LYS A 259 -17.91 -41.75 -12.21
C LYS A 259 -18.04 -43.25 -11.99
N ASP A 260 -18.59 -43.65 -10.84
CA ASP A 260 -18.75 -45.05 -10.44
C ASP A 260 -20.09 -45.66 -10.90
N SER A 261 -20.90 -44.92 -11.66
CA SER A 261 -22.26 -45.30 -12.12
C SER A 261 -23.25 -45.65 -10.99
N THR A 262 -23.02 -45.15 -9.78
CA THR A 262 -23.83 -45.38 -8.57
C THR A 262 -24.92 -44.35 -8.32
N THR A 263 -24.84 -43.16 -8.96
CA THR A 263 -25.79 -42.03 -8.81
C THR A 263 -27.28 -42.40 -8.91
N ALA A 264 -27.63 -43.41 -9.72
CA ALA A 264 -29.01 -43.82 -9.95
C ALA A 264 -29.56 -44.81 -8.90
N TYR A 265 -28.69 -45.34 -8.03
CA TYR A 265 -28.99 -46.48 -7.17
C TYR A 265 -28.66 -46.26 -5.70
N LEU A 266 -27.70 -45.39 -5.39
CA LEU A 266 -27.25 -45.12 -4.02
C LEU A 266 -27.40 -43.62 -3.66
N PRO A 267 -27.64 -43.31 -2.39
CA PRO A 267 -27.55 -41.93 -1.91
C PRO A 267 -26.08 -41.52 -1.82
N HIS A 268 -25.79 -40.28 -2.20
CA HIS A 268 -24.45 -39.68 -2.08
C HIS A 268 -24.52 -38.41 -1.24
N TYR A 269 -23.41 -38.02 -0.62
CA TYR A 269 -23.35 -36.79 0.15
C TYR A 269 -22.10 -35.97 -0.14
N ALA A 270 -22.20 -34.67 0.09
CA ALA A 270 -21.07 -33.75 0.14
C ALA A 270 -21.29 -32.72 1.25
N VAL A 271 -20.24 -32.42 2.01
CA VAL A 271 -20.20 -31.44 3.10
C VAL A 271 -19.22 -30.33 2.74
N HIS A 272 -19.55 -29.10 3.11
CA HIS A 272 -18.64 -27.96 3.11
C HIS A 272 -18.98 -27.03 4.27
N TYR A 273 -17.99 -26.31 4.80
CA TYR A 273 -18.23 -25.30 5.84
C TYR A 273 -19.21 -24.22 5.36
N ALA A 274 -19.97 -23.64 6.29
CA ALA A 274 -21.01 -22.64 5.97
C ALA A 274 -20.44 -21.37 5.31
N ASP A 275 -19.14 -21.12 5.44
CA ASP A 275 -18.43 -20.01 4.79
C ASP A 275 -17.79 -20.35 3.43
N ALA A 276 -17.98 -21.58 2.93
CA ALA A 276 -17.41 -22.01 1.66
C ALA A 276 -18.14 -21.44 0.45
N GLU A 277 -17.37 -20.80 -0.44
CA GLU A 277 -17.86 -20.43 -1.77
C GLU A 277 -18.06 -21.70 -2.61
N HIS A 278 -19.21 -21.86 -3.25
CA HIS A 278 -19.54 -23.04 -4.05
C HIS A 278 -20.45 -22.71 -5.26
N ALA A 279 -20.39 -23.55 -6.28
CA ALA A 279 -21.21 -23.49 -7.50
C ALA A 279 -21.74 -24.90 -7.82
N LEU A 280 -22.83 -24.96 -8.59
CA LEU A 280 -23.27 -26.21 -9.22
C LEU A 280 -23.15 -26.03 -10.73
N GLU A 281 -22.38 -26.92 -11.36
CA GLU A 281 -22.28 -26.96 -12.82
C GLU A 281 -23.65 -27.29 -13.46
N LYS A 282 -23.81 -27.04 -14.75
CA LYS A 282 -25.08 -27.30 -15.43
C LYS A 282 -25.39 -28.79 -15.45
N VAL A 283 -26.60 -29.16 -15.02
CA VAL A 283 -27.21 -30.46 -15.33
C VAL A 283 -27.46 -30.48 -16.83
N THR A 284 -26.83 -31.41 -17.55
CA THR A 284 -26.92 -31.50 -19.02
C THR A 284 -28.05 -32.39 -19.49
N LYS A 285 -28.59 -33.25 -18.61
CA LYS A 285 -29.69 -34.18 -18.92
C LYS A 285 -30.29 -34.74 -17.64
N GLY A 286 -31.59 -35.05 -17.67
CA GLY A 286 -32.28 -35.72 -16.57
C GLY A 286 -32.53 -34.82 -15.37
N TYR A 287 -32.74 -35.45 -14.20
CA TYR A 287 -33.16 -34.76 -12.97
C TYR A 287 -32.30 -35.17 -11.78
N ARG A 288 -31.75 -34.16 -11.09
CA ARG A 288 -30.97 -34.30 -9.86
C ARG A 288 -31.82 -33.85 -8.66
N LEU A 289 -32.09 -34.79 -7.75
CA LEU A 289 -32.91 -34.60 -6.55
C LEU A 289 -32.00 -34.59 -5.31
N VAL A 290 -32.03 -33.50 -4.53
CA VAL A 290 -31.21 -33.38 -3.31
C VAL A 290 -31.97 -32.84 -2.10
N LEU A 291 -31.56 -33.28 -0.92
CA LEU A 291 -31.92 -32.74 0.37
C LEU A 291 -30.75 -31.92 0.90
N ILE A 292 -31.01 -30.69 1.37
CA ILE A 292 -30.01 -29.80 1.96
C ILE A 292 -30.21 -29.81 3.47
N TYR A 293 -29.17 -30.17 4.21
CA TYR A 293 -29.15 -30.17 5.67
C TYR A 293 -28.21 -29.09 6.22
N SER A 294 -28.70 -28.30 7.17
CA SER A 294 -27.87 -27.43 8.01
C SER A 294 -27.29 -28.25 9.17
N ILE A 295 -25.97 -28.39 9.20
CA ILE A 295 -25.25 -29.11 10.24
C ILE A 295 -24.99 -28.16 11.39
N CYS A 296 -25.63 -28.39 12.53
CA CYS A 296 -25.65 -27.47 13.67
C CYS A 296 -25.04 -28.09 14.93
N LEU A 297 -24.35 -27.27 15.73
CA LEU A 297 -23.94 -27.66 17.08
C LEU A 297 -25.12 -27.64 18.06
N PRO A 298 -25.22 -28.62 19.00
CA PRO A 298 -26.20 -28.59 20.08
C PRO A 298 -26.14 -27.27 20.87
N PRO A 299 -27.27 -26.72 21.34
CA PRO A 299 -27.29 -25.46 22.09
C PRO A 299 -26.29 -25.39 23.26
N THR A 300 -26.09 -26.49 23.98
CA THR A 300 -25.13 -26.62 25.09
C THR A 300 -23.66 -26.62 24.63
N MET A 301 -23.40 -26.96 23.38
CA MET A 301 -22.07 -27.07 22.76
C MET A 301 -21.79 -25.97 21.73
N ARG A 302 -22.65 -24.93 21.64
CA ARG A 302 -22.43 -23.75 20.78
C ARG A 302 -21.19 -22.93 21.15
N HIS A 303 -20.59 -23.13 22.33
CA HIS A 303 -19.27 -22.55 22.65
C HIS A 303 -18.14 -23.19 21.82
N LEU A 304 -18.32 -24.42 21.32
CA LEU A 304 -17.40 -25.05 20.36
C LEU A 304 -17.56 -24.48 18.93
N MET A 305 -18.59 -23.65 18.69
CA MET A 305 -18.89 -23.04 17.40
C MET A 305 -17.90 -21.90 17.13
N LYS A 306 -16.69 -22.29 16.69
CA LYS A 306 -15.48 -21.47 16.59
C LYS A 306 -14.86 -21.10 17.95
N ASN A 307 -14.35 -22.14 18.63
CA ASN A 307 -13.11 -22.08 19.43
C ASN A 307 -12.39 -23.44 19.28
N HIS A 308 -11.80 -23.70 18.11
CA HIS A 308 -11.11 -24.98 17.81
C HIS A 308 -9.75 -25.14 18.50
N ASN A 309 -9.34 -24.16 19.30
CA ASN A 309 -7.98 -24.07 19.80
C ASN A 309 -7.82 -24.03 21.31
N GLU A 310 -8.82 -23.84 22.19
CA GLU A 310 -8.54 -23.58 23.64
C GLU A 310 -7.46 -24.50 24.25
N SER A 311 -7.58 -25.83 24.11
CA SER A 311 -6.51 -26.76 24.56
C SER A 311 -5.16 -26.59 23.86
N LEU A 312 -5.13 -26.25 22.56
CA LEU A 312 -3.89 -26.07 21.77
C LEU A 312 -3.30 -24.66 21.95
N SER A 313 -4.10 -23.61 22.03
CA SER A 313 -3.67 -22.25 22.38
C SER A 313 -3.22 -22.17 23.83
N ASP A 314 -3.78 -22.97 24.73
CA ASP A 314 -3.28 -23.11 26.11
C ASP A 314 -1.96 -23.89 26.14
N GLU A 315 -1.82 -24.99 25.38
CA GLU A 315 -0.54 -25.70 25.21
C GLU A 315 0.55 -24.79 24.60
N VAL A 316 0.20 -24.02 23.55
CA VAL A 316 1.12 -23.06 22.90
C VAL A 316 1.38 -21.85 23.79
N GLY A 317 0.39 -21.36 24.53
CA GLY A 317 0.53 -20.26 25.49
C GLY A 317 1.43 -20.65 26.66
N ALA A 318 1.30 -21.87 27.17
CA ALA A 318 2.24 -22.44 28.12
C ALA A 318 3.66 -22.57 27.52
N ALA A 319 3.79 -22.94 26.25
CA ALA A 319 5.08 -22.97 25.56
C ALA A 319 5.70 -21.56 25.39
N ILE A 320 4.90 -20.54 25.04
CA ILE A 320 5.30 -19.12 25.02
C ILE A 320 5.75 -18.66 26.40
N ASN A 321 5.00 -18.97 27.45
CA ASN A 321 5.35 -18.64 28.83
C ASN A 321 6.69 -19.31 29.26
N SER A 322 6.98 -20.51 28.72
CA SER A 322 8.22 -21.24 28.95
C SER A 322 9.44 -20.74 28.15
N MET A 323 9.27 -19.79 27.23
CA MET A 323 10.38 -19.19 26.48
C MET A 323 11.37 -18.52 27.43
N GLY A 324 12.62 -18.99 27.41
CA GLY A 324 13.74 -18.44 28.19
C GLY A 324 14.40 -17.25 27.48
N ASP A 325 15.43 -16.67 28.09
CA ASP A 325 16.18 -15.56 27.46
C ASP A 325 17.06 -16.00 26.27
N ASP A 326 17.19 -17.32 26.03
CA ASP A 326 17.76 -17.89 24.81
C ASP A 326 16.74 -17.99 23.66
N ASP A 327 15.44 -18.07 23.95
CA ASP A 327 14.32 -18.09 22.98
C ASP A 327 13.99 -16.64 22.50
N LYS A 328 15.00 -15.87 22.06
CA LYS A 328 14.89 -14.41 21.83
C LYS A 328 13.90 -14.00 20.74
N SER A 329 13.71 -14.86 19.74
CA SER A 329 12.76 -14.68 18.64
C SER A 329 12.55 -16.01 17.91
N PHE A 330 11.55 -16.05 17.03
CA PHE A 330 11.40 -17.09 16.02
C PHE A 330 10.81 -16.55 14.72
N ALA A 331 10.99 -17.31 13.64
CA ALA A 331 10.35 -17.07 12.35
C ALA A 331 9.65 -18.36 11.88
N LEU A 332 8.31 -18.34 11.86
CA LEU A 332 7.50 -19.40 11.28
C LEU A 332 7.45 -19.19 9.76
N LEU A 333 8.13 -20.06 9.00
CA LEU A 333 8.06 -20.05 7.54
C LEU A 333 6.66 -20.45 7.09
N LEU A 334 6.08 -19.67 6.17
CA LEU A 334 4.77 -19.95 5.59
C LEU A 334 4.89 -20.99 4.47
N THR A 335 3.89 -21.84 4.32
CA THR A 335 3.87 -22.92 3.32
C THR A 335 3.33 -22.45 1.96
N HIS A 336 2.42 -21.48 1.91
CA HIS A 336 1.92 -20.95 0.64
C HIS A 336 2.78 -19.78 0.13
N GLU A 337 2.72 -19.55 -1.18
CA GLU A 337 3.27 -18.35 -1.79
C GLU A 337 2.29 -17.18 -1.67
N TYR A 338 2.84 -16.00 -1.37
CA TYR A 338 2.11 -14.76 -1.22
C TYR A 338 2.76 -13.66 -2.06
N THR A 339 1.96 -12.68 -2.48
CA THR A 339 2.47 -11.48 -3.15
C THR A 339 2.57 -10.32 -2.16
N GLY A 340 3.51 -9.40 -2.41
CA GLY A 340 3.61 -8.19 -1.60
C GLY A 340 2.33 -7.36 -1.63
N LYS A 341 1.57 -7.42 -2.75
CA LYS A 341 0.25 -6.79 -2.87
C LYS A 341 -0.78 -7.44 -1.94
N SER A 342 -0.92 -8.77 -1.96
CA SER A 342 -1.89 -9.47 -1.10
C SER A 342 -1.61 -9.26 0.40
N ILE A 343 -0.33 -9.25 0.81
CA ILE A 343 0.04 -8.97 2.20
C ILE A 343 -0.22 -7.49 2.54
N ASN A 344 0.03 -6.57 1.61
CA ASN A 344 -0.20 -5.14 1.88
C ASN A 344 -1.68 -4.75 1.94
N GLU A 345 -2.54 -5.37 1.15
CA GLU A 345 -3.99 -5.08 1.12
C GLU A 345 -4.78 -5.79 2.23
N PHE A 346 -4.32 -6.96 2.70
CA PHE A 346 -5.11 -7.80 3.63
C PHE A 346 -4.37 -8.24 4.90
N GLY A 347 -3.06 -8.02 5.02
CA GLY A 347 -2.27 -8.43 6.19
C GLY A 347 -2.37 -9.93 6.47
N SER A 348 -2.59 -10.29 7.74
CA SER A 348 -2.80 -11.67 8.18
C SER A 348 -4.04 -12.33 7.57
N ARG A 349 -5.01 -11.54 7.08
CA ARG A 349 -6.21 -12.06 6.39
C ARG A 349 -5.92 -12.57 4.98
N ALA A 350 -4.73 -12.31 4.43
CA ALA A 350 -4.26 -12.94 3.20
C ALA A 350 -3.86 -14.41 3.41
N LEU A 351 -3.52 -14.81 4.65
CA LEU A 351 -2.97 -16.14 4.95
C LEU A 351 -3.96 -17.25 4.57
N LYS A 352 -3.43 -18.33 3.99
CA LYS A 352 -4.22 -19.43 3.42
C LYS A 352 -4.01 -20.72 4.19
N SER A 353 -5.09 -21.49 4.33
CA SER A 353 -5.10 -22.85 4.85
C SER A 353 -4.27 -23.02 6.13
N VAL A 354 -3.17 -23.76 6.08
CA VAL A 354 -2.34 -24.09 7.24
C VAL A 354 -1.66 -22.85 7.86
N ASP A 355 -1.29 -21.87 7.04
CA ASP A 355 -0.63 -20.64 7.50
C ASP A 355 -1.60 -19.79 8.34
N SER A 356 -2.87 -19.74 7.93
CA SER A 356 -3.95 -19.07 8.67
C SER A 356 -4.27 -19.81 9.97
N SER A 357 -4.32 -21.14 9.95
CA SER A 357 -4.54 -21.98 11.15
C SER A 357 -3.45 -21.72 12.20
N ARG A 358 -2.19 -21.91 11.81
CA ARG A 358 -1.02 -21.73 12.70
C ARG A 358 -0.90 -20.30 13.22
N PHE A 359 -1.17 -19.28 12.40
CA PHE A 359 -1.12 -17.89 12.87
C PHE A 359 -2.24 -17.56 13.85
N ARG A 360 -3.48 -17.98 13.57
CA ARG A 360 -4.59 -17.82 14.51
C ARG A 360 -4.29 -18.50 15.85
N THR A 361 -3.74 -19.72 15.84
CA THR A 361 -3.31 -20.42 17.07
C THR A 361 -2.27 -19.62 17.85
N LEU A 362 -1.32 -18.95 17.16
CA LEU A 362 -0.34 -18.06 17.80
C LEU A 362 -0.98 -16.79 18.37
N GLU A 363 -1.91 -16.15 17.66
CA GLU A 363 -2.63 -14.96 18.16
C GLU A 363 -3.47 -15.30 19.40
N GLU A 364 -4.22 -16.40 19.38
CA GLU A 364 -5.04 -16.89 20.48
C GLU A 364 -4.18 -17.28 21.70
N ALA A 365 -3.08 -18.01 21.48
CA ALA A 365 -2.11 -18.35 22.53
C ALA A 365 -1.45 -17.11 23.16
N ASN A 366 -1.23 -16.05 22.37
CA ASN A 366 -0.66 -14.79 22.85
C ASN A 366 -1.65 -13.95 23.68
N CYS A 367 -2.97 -14.16 23.50
CA CYS A 367 -3.98 -13.55 24.35
C CYS A 367 -3.94 -14.10 25.78
N VAL A 368 -3.67 -15.41 25.95
CA VAL A 368 -3.57 -16.10 27.25
C VAL A 368 -2.14 -16.15 27.84
N ALA A 369 -1.13 -15.75 27.07
CA ALA A 369 0.25 -15.62 27.57
C ALA A 369 0.37 -14.54 28.68
N ALA A 370 1.31 -14.75 29.60
CA ALA A 370 1.60 -13.82 30.68
C ALA A 370 2.05 -12.45 30.13
N PRO A 371 1.70 -11.31 30.76
CA PRO A 371 1.97 -9.98 30.20
C PRO A 371 3.43 -9.72 29.81
N ASP A 372 4.41 -10.23 30.58
CA ASP A 372 5.85 -10.11 30.32
C ASP A 372 6.35 -11.07 29.22
N LYS A 373 5.54 -12.08 28.86
CA LYS A 373 5.82 -13.12 27.87
C LYS A 373 5.11 -12.91 26.54
N LYS A 374 4.19 -11.93 26.45
CA LYS A 374 3.49 -11.61 25.20
C LYS A 374 4.47 -11.35 24.06
N LEU A 375 4.16 -11.91 22.91
CA LEU A 375 4.90 -11.76 21.67
C LEU A 375 4.35 -10.59 20.84
N GLN A 376 5.25 -9.92 20.12
CA GLN A 376 4.93 -8.99 19.04
C GLN A 376 5.09 -9.72 17.71
N PHE A 377 4.08 -9.67 16.84
CA PHE A 377 4.05 -10.40 15.56
C PHE A 377 4.25 -9.47 14.36
N PHE A 378 4.98 -9.98 13.35
CA PHE A 378 5.24 -9.31 12.08
C PHE A 378 5.10 -10.28 10.91
N LEU A 379 4.66 -9.77 9.77
CA LEU A 379 4.75 -10.50 8.50
C LEU A 379 6.04 -10.06 7.79
N ALA A 380 6.82 -11.01 7.31
CA ALA A 380 8.11 -10.76 6.68
C ALA A 380 8.19 -11.45 5.31
N GLN A 381 8.54 -10.70 4.27
CA GLN A 381 9.03 -11.30 3.02
C GLN A 381 10.53 -11.51 3.17
N LEU A 382 10.95 -12.77 3.26
CA LEU A 382 12.35 -13.15 3.24
C LEU A 382 12.83 -13.27 1.80
N LYS A 383 14.04 -12.78 1.52
CA LYS A 383 14.73 -12.91 0.23
C LYS A 383 16.19 -13.25 0.42
N HIS A 384 16.67 -14.18 -0.40
CA HIS A 384 18.07 -14.57 -0.49
C HIS A 384 18.49 -14.53 -1.95
N ASP A 385 19.29 -13.54 -2.29
CA ASP A 385 19.71 -13.20 -3.64
C ASP A 385 21.14 -13.69 -3.87
N ILE A 386 21.38 -14.41 -4.96
CA ILE A 386 22.71 -14.91 -5.35
C ILE A 386 22.99 -14.47 -6.80
N SER A 387 24.06 -13.72 -6.99
CA SER A 387 24.50 -13.24 -8.30
C SER A 387 25.69 -14.05 -8.79
N TYR A 388 25.72 -14.31 -10.09
CA TYR A 388 26.78 -15.02 -10.80
C TYR A 388 27.18 -14.29 -12.08
N TRP A 389 28.44 -14.45 -12.47
CA TRP A 389 28.97 -14.02 -13.77
C TRP A 389 29.72 -15.20 -14.43
N ASP A 390 29.76 -15.22 -15.75
CA ASP A 390 30.55 -16.20 -16.52
C ASP A 390 32.01 -15.74 -16.68
N ASP A 391 32.96 -16.60 -16.27
CA ASP A 391 34.39 -16.37 -16.41
C ASP A 391 35.00 -16.86 -17.74
N GLY A 392 34.14 -17.27 -18.68
CA GLY A 392 34.52 -17.81 -19.98
C GLY A 392 34.44 -19.35 -20.04
N GLY A 393 33.50 -19.92 -19.30
CA GLY A 393 33.28 -21.37 -19.22
C GLY A 393 32.70 -21.87 -17.89
N SER A 394 32.62 -21.03 -16.86
CA SER A 394 32.02 -21.41 -15.57
C SER A 394 31.30 -20.25 -14.86
N TRP A 395 30.26 -20.59 -14.11
CA TRP A 395 29.51 -19.63 -13.30
C TRP A 395 30.21 -19.36 -11.96
N VAL A 396 30.66 -18.13 -11.76
CA VAL A 396 31.34 -17.69 -10.53
C VAL A 396 30.39 -16.82 -9.70
N GLU A 397 30.15 -17.20 -8.43
CA GLU A 397 29.35 -16.44 -7.46
C GLU A 397 30.02 -15.07 -7.17
N SER A 398 29.37 -13.95 -7.55
CA SER A 398 29.86 -12.59 -7.30
C SER A 398 29.39 -12.04 -5.95
N SER A 399 28.13 -12.26 -5.60
CA SER A 399 27.54 -11.82 -4.34
C SER A 399 26.43 -12.76 -3.85
N ARG A 400 26.25 -12.77 -2.54
CA ARG A 400 25.18 -13.46 -1.83
C ARG A 400 24.65 -12.53 -0.75
N ASP A 401 23.46 -11.99 -0.97
CA ASP A 401 22.85 -10.94 -0.14
C ASP A 401 21.49 -11.42 0.39
N GLU A 402 21.23 -11.16 1.67
CA GLU A 402 19.94 -11.40 2.30
C GLU A 402 19.19 -10.08 2.46
N SER A 403 17.87 -10.13 2.30
CA SER A 403 16.99 -9.01 2.59
C SER A 403 15.65 -9.44 3.18
N ILE A 404 15.05 -8.55 3.97
CA ILE A 404 13.70 -8.72 4.53
C ILE A 404 12.87 -7.48 4.27
N THR A 405 11.67 -7.65 3.74
CA THR A 405 10.62 -6.63 3.77
C THR A 405 9.68 -6.91 4.94
N TRP A 406 9.53 -5.94 5.84
CA TRP A 406 8.72 -6.07 7.05
C TRP A 406 7.35 -5.43 6.87
N TYR A 407 6.34 -6.11 7.41
CA TYR A 407 4.95 -5.68 7.43
C TYR A 407 4.33 -5.89 8.82
N SER A 408 3.38 -5.04 9.20
CA SER A 408 2.51 -5.28 10.35
C SER A 408 1.57 -6.47 10.07
N THR A 409 0.90 -6.98 11.11
CA THR A 409 -0.17 -7.98 10.95
C THR A 409 -1.39 -7.43 10.18
N SER A 410 -1.58 -6.11 10.12
CA SER A 410 -2.61 -5.46 9.30
C SER A 410 -2.21 -5.26 7.84
N GLY A 411 -0.94 -5.46 7.47
CA GLY A 411 -0.41 -5.33 6.11
C GLY A 411 0.37 -4.05 5.82
N GLU A 412 0.45 -3.11 6.77
CA GLU A 412 1.24 -1.89 6.61
C GLU A 412 2.73 -2.24 6.42
N LYS A 413 3.35 -1.66 5.39
CA LYS A 413 4.76 -1.93 5.07
C LYS A 413 5.68 -1.09 5.97
N LEU A 414 6.19 -1.72 7.01
CA LEU A 414 7.01 -1.08 8.04
C LEU A 414 8.41 -0.71 7.55
N GLY A 415 9.05 -1.53 6.71
CA GLY A 415 10.42 -1.26 6.27
C GLY A 415 11.05 -2.32 5.35
N HIS A 416 12.30 -2.08 4.96
CA HIS A 416 13.11 -3.01 4.16
C HIS A 416 14.56 -3.01 4.65
N THR A 417 15.10 -4.20 4.88
CA THR A 417 16.44 -4.40 5.46
C THR A 417 17.30 -5.17 4.44
N THR A 418 18.48 -4.68 4.10
CA THR A 418 19.38 -5.23 3.05
C THR A 418 20.75 -5.60 3.59
N LYS A 419 21.43 -6.52 2.88
CA LYS A 419 22.85 -6.90 3.08
C LYS A 419 23.14 -7.41 4.49
N THR A 420 22.22 -8.21 5.02
CA THR A 420 22.29 -8.72 6.39
C THR A 420 23.02 -10.04 6.49
N THR A 421 24.29 -10.10 6.08
CA THR A 421 25.16 -11.31 6.09
C THR A 421 25.47 -11.91 7.48
N LYS A 422 24.67 -11.57 8.50
CA LYS A 422 24.72 -12.06 9.89
C LYS A 422 23.32 -12.23 10.52
N LEU A 423 22.23 -12.20 9.75
CA LEU A 423 20.88 -12.34 10.31
C LEU A 423 20.50 -13.81 10.48
N GLN A 424 20.79 -14.35 11.67
CA GLN A 424 20.33 -15.67 12.05
C GLN A 424 18.86 -15.58 12.51
N LEU A 425 17.95 -16.22 11.76
CA LEU A 425 16.57 -16.41 12.17
C LEU A 425 16.38 -17.80 12.79
N ASN A 426 15.69 -17.86 13.92
CA ASN A 426 15.32 -19.12 14.54
C ASN A 426 14.07 -19.69 13.85
N LEU A 427 14.29 -20.50 12.81
CA LEU A 427 13.22 -21.00 11.93
C LEU A 427 12.36 -22.07 12.63
N LEU A 428 11.06 -21.83 12.79
CA LEU A 428 10.11 -22.88 13.16
C LEU A 428 9.77 -23.71 11.92
N ASN A 429 9.77 -25.03 12.07
CA ASN A 429 9.51 -25.99 11.00
C ASN A 429 8.44 -27.01 11.43
N PRO A 430 7.17 -26.58 11.63
CA PRO A 430 6.07 -27.49 11.93
C PRO A 430 5.80 -28.50 10.81
N GLY A 431 6.10 -28.16 9.54
CA GLY A 431 5.93 -29.04 8.39
C GLY A 431 6.95 -30.19 8.28
N GLN A 432 8.00 -30.20 9.12
CA GLN A 432 9.10 -31.18 9.06
C GLN A 432 9.84 -31.22 7.71
N GLU A 433 9.85 -30.10 6.98
CA GLU A 433 10.53 -29.95 5.69
C GLU A 433 12.05 -30.11 5.87
N ALA A 434 12.74 -30.82 4.97
CA ALA A 434 14.20 -30.87 4.95
C ALA A 434 14.81 -29.52 4.51
N LEU A 435 16.08 -29.26 4.84
CA LEU A 435 16.76 -28.01 4.48
C LEU A 435 16.68 -27.67 2.97
N SER A 436 16.75 -28.66 2.08
CA SER A 436 16.54 -28.42 0.64
C SER A 436 15.10 -28.05 0.28
N GLU A 437 14.11 -28.64 0.96
CA GLU A 437 12.69 -28.40 0.69
C GLU A 437 12.27 -27.01 1.16
N LEU A 438 12.87 -26.49 2.23
CA LEU A 438 12.56 -25.17 2.76
C LEU A 438 12.77 -24.00 1.78
N TRP A 439 13.72 -24.12 0.86
CA TRP A 439 14.17 -23.01 0.01
C TRP A 439 14.18 -23.33 -1.48
N THR A 440 14.61 -24.53 -1.90
CA THR A 440 14.78 -24.84 -3.33
C THR A 440 13.52 -24.66 -4.19
N PRO A 441 12.29 -25.00 -3.73
CA PRO A 441 11.05 -24.73 -4.48
C PRO A 441 10.76 -23.26 -4.74
N HIS A 442 11.31 -22.34 -3.93
CA HIS A 442 11.01 -20.91 -3.96
C HIS A 442 12.07 -20.06 -4.67
N GLY A 443 12.96 -20.71 -5.45
CA GLY A 443 14.01 -20.06 -6.22
C GLY A 443 13.57 -19.69 -7.62
N ASN A 444 13.73 -18.41 -8.01
CA ASN A 444 13.58 -17.94 -9.38
C ASN A 444 14.94 -17.47 -9.93
N SER A 445 15.28 -17.85 -11.17
CA SER A 445 16.53 -17.46 -11.83
C SER A 445 16.26 -16.54 -13.02
N THR A 446 16.96 -15.40 -13.07
CA THR A 446 17.04 -14.54 -14.25
C THR A 446 18.42 -14.66 -14.88
N PHE A 447 18.48 -14.62 -16.22
CA PHE A 447 19.71 -14.71 -17.00
C PHE A 447 19.74 -13.55 -17.99
N GLU A 448 20.81 -12.78 -17.98
CA GLU A 448 21.08 -11.75 -18.99
C GLU A 448 22.26 -12.23 -19.85
N GLY A 449 22.01 -12.34 -21.16
CA GLY A 449 22.98 -12.87 -22.12
C GLY A 449 24.13 -11.89 -22.40
N TYR A 450 25.08 -12.33 -23.21
CA TYR A 450 26.28 -11.55 -23.56
C TYR A 450 25.94 -10.24 -24.30
N LEU A 451 25.92 -9.12 -23.56
CA LEU A 451 25.67 -7.77 -24.08
C LEU A 451 26.98 -7.05 -24.46
N GLY A 452 27.79 -7.70 -25.30
CA GLY A 452 29.04 -7.14 -25.85
C GLY A 452 30.29 -7.62 -25.12
N ASN A 453 31.09 -6.68 -24.59
CA ASN A 453 32.35 -6.98 -23.90
C ASN A 453 32.16 -7.40 -22.42
N GLU A 454 30.92 -7.35 -21.92
CA GLU A 454 30.55 -7.79 -20.58
C GLU A 454 30.04 -9.25 -20.66
N GLY A 455 30.54 -10.11 -19.77
CA GLY A 455 30.15 -11.51 -19.71
C GLY A 455 28.71 -11.70 -19.27
N ALA A 456 28.11 -12.86 -19.57
CA ALA A 456 26.74 -13.17 -19.16
C ALA A 456 26.61 -13.17 -17.64
N THR A 457 25.46 -12.71 -17.14
CA THR A 457 25.12 -12.71 -15.73
C THR A 457 23.91 -13.59 -15.46
N LYS A 458 23.87 -14.15 -14.25
CA LYS A 458 22.73 -14.91 -13.75
C LYS A 458 22.46 -14.50 -12.31
N ASP A 459 21.25 -14.09 -12.02
CA ASP A 459 20.78 -13.84 -10.66
C ASP A 459 19.79 -14.93 -10.25
N THR A 460 19.81 -15.32 -8.98
CA THR A 460 18.88 -16.29 -8.41
C THR A 460 18.34 -15.78 -7.08
N THR A 461 17.06 -15.44 -7.05
CA THR A 461 16.35 -14.98 -5.86
C THR A 461 15.50 -16.11 -5.30
N TYR A 462 15.77 -16.51 -4.06
CA TYR A 462 14.88 -17.35 -3.27
C TYR A 462 13.99 -16.45 -2.41
N SER A 463 12.66 -16.59 -2.47
CA SER A 463 11.77 -15.76 -1.65
C SER A 463 10.63 -16.55 -1.00
N ARG A 464 10.54 -16.45 0.32
CA ARG A 464 9.50 -17.10 1.14
C ARG A 464 8.96 -16.11 2.17
N TYR A 465 7.68 -16.21 2.51
CA TYR A 465 7.11 -15.39 3.58
C TYR A 465 7.23 -16.09 4.93
N ALA A 466 7.28 -15.30 6.00
CA ALA A 466 7.33 -15.79 7.37
C ALA A 466 6.49 -14.91 8.31
N ILE A 467 6.02 -15.50 9.41
CA ILE A 467 5.61 -14.76 10.61
C ILE A 467 6.81 -14.69 11.54
N VAL A 468 7.32 -13.50 11.82
CA VAL A 468 8.39 -13.29 12.79
C VAL A 468 7.79 -12.84 14.10
N ALA A 469 8.26 -13.41 15.21
CA ALA A 469 7.80 -13.09 16.55
C ALA A 469 8.96 -12.94 17.53
N TRP A 470 8.82 -12.01 18.48
CA TRP A 470 9.71 -11.87 19.63
C TRP A 470 8.96 -11.37 20.86
N PRO A 471 9.46 -11.62 22.08
CA PRO A 471 8.86 -11.06 23.29
C PRO A 471 8.76 -9.54 23.24
N ALA A 472 7.60 -9.00 23.60
CA ALA A 472 7.31 -7.57 23.57
C ALA A 472 8.27 -6.77 24.46
N LYS A 473 8.80 -7.35 25.54
CA LYS A 473 9.88 -6.76 26.37
C LYS A 473 11.13 -6.37 25.56
N HIS A 474 11.42 -7.09 24.48
CA HIS A 474 12.53 -6.84 23.56
C HIS A 474 12.08 -6.16 22.25
N GLY A 475 10.81 -5.75 22.17
CA GLY A 475 10.20 -5.22 20.94
C GLY A 475 10.93 -4.01 20.38
N VAL A 476 11.27 -3.06 21.25
CA VAL A 476 12.03 -1.85 20.92
C VAL A 476 13.43 -2.18 20.39
N GLU A 477 14.21 -3.00 21.11
CA GLU A 477 15.56 -3.43 20.70
C GLU A 477 15.53 -4.14 19.35
N ASN A 478 14.62 -5.10 19.18
CA ASN A 478 14.51 -5.90 17.96
C ASN A 478 14.01 -5.07 16.77
N ALA A 479 13.01 -4.20 16.96
CA ALA A 479 12.53 -3.30 15.91
C ALA A 479 13.63 -2.30 15.47
N PHE A 480 14.41 -1.76 16.42
CA PHE A 480 15.61 -0.98 16.10
C PHE A 480 16.62 -1.81 15.30
N LYS A 481 16.92 -3.03 15.73
CA LYS A 481 17.98 -3.86 15.15
C LYS A 481 17.63 -4.38 13.75
N PHE A 482 16.37 -4.75 13.52
CA PHE A 482 15.94 -5.51 12.35
C PHE A 482 15.05 -4.74 11.37
N ILE A 483 14.29 -3.74 11.85
CA ILE A 483 13.32 -2.97 11.04
C ILE A 483 13.82 -1.53 10.84
N ASN A 484 13.38 -0.58 11.67
CA ASN A 484 13.79 0.83 11.64
C ASN A 484 13.34 1.56 12.92
N VAL A 485 13.55 2.88 12.97
CA VAL A 485 13.21 3.74 14.11
C VAL A 485 11.70 3.96 14.29
N ASN A 486 10.90 3.86 13.21
CA ASN A 486 9.45 4.04 13.27
C ASN A 486 8.80 2.82 13.96
N ALA A 487 9.11 1.61 13.48
CA ALA A 487 8.65 0.37 14.11
C ALA A 487 9.14 0.25 15.58
N ALA A 488 10.29 0.87 15.93
CA ALA A 488 10.78 0.90 17.30
C ALA A 488 9.96 1.82 18.22
N VAL A 489 9.41 2.95 17.73
CA VAL A 489 8.52 3.79 18.55
C VAL A 489 7.11 3.22 18.64
N GLU A 490 6.63 2.51 17.61
CA GLU A 490 5.40 1.72 17.69
C GLU A 490 5.52 0.58 18.71
N ALA A 491 6.68 -0.10 18.74
CA ALA A 491 6.96 -1.10 19.77
C ALA A 491 7.01 -0.49 21.19
N LEU A 492 7.49 0.75 21.33
CA LEU A 492 7.48 1.49 22.60
C LEU A 492 6.06 1.90 23.02
N GLU A 493 5.22 2.31 22.07
CA GLU A 493 3.79 2.60 22.30
C GLU A 493 3.02 1.35 22.76
N CYS A 494 3.33 0.18 22.20
CA CYS A 494 2.80 -1.11 22.67
C CYS A 494 3.25 -1.52 24.08
N GLN A 495 4.24 -0.85 24.69
CA GLN A 495 4.72 -1.12 26.05
C GLN A 495 4.09 -0.23 27.13
N ARG A 496 3.06 0.58 26.81
CA ARG A 496 2.40 1.46 27.80
C ARG A 496 1.90 0.71 29.05
N PRO A 497 2.07 1.27 30.26
CA PRO A 497 2.69 2.56 30.57
C PRO A 497 4.23 2.51 30.50
N VAL A 498 4.84 3.57 29.95
CA VAL A 498 6.30 3.71 29.82
C VAL A 498 6.79 4.86 30.71
N ASP A 499 7.91 4.68 31.41
CA ASP A 499 8.49 5.72 32.26
C ASP A 499 9.39 6.72 31.50
N ALA A 500 9.67 7.85 32.16
CA ALA A 500 10.51 8.93 31.63
C ALA A 500 11.95 8.48 31.30
N ALA A 501 12.52 7.56 32.08
CA ALA A 501 13.89 7.10 31.88
C ALA A 501 14.01 6.22 30.61
N THR A 502 13.01 5.37 30.39
CA THR A 502 12.89 4.49 29.22
C THR A 502 12.69 5.30 27.94
N VAL A 503 11.81 6.30 27.93
CA VAL A 503 11.65 7.20 26.78
C VAL A 503 12.91 8.04 26.53
N ARG A 504 13.60 8.48 27.60
CA ARG A 504 14.89 9.18 27.45
C ARG A 504 15.95 8.30 26.78
N GLN A 505 16.14 7.08 27.28
CA GLN A 505 17.11 6.13 26.71
C GLN A 505 16.77 5.81 25.26
N PHE A 506 15.49 5.57 24.94
CA PHE A 506 15.01 5.39 23.58
C PHE A 506 15.42 6.56 22.67
N MET A 507 15.20 7.80 23.09
CA MET A 507 15.55 8.99 22.32
C MET A 507 17.06 9.14 22.11
N ASP A 508 17.87 8.83 23.12
CA ASP A 508 19.33 8.82 23.00
C ASP A 508 19.82 7.70 22.05
N ASP A 509 19.17 6.54 22.04
CA ASP A 509 19.44 5.43 21.11
C ASP A 509 19.06 5.78 19.66
N VAL A 510 17.89 6.39 19.41
CA VAL A 510 17.52 6.91 18.08
C VAL A 510 18.59 7.89 17.60
N LYS A 511 18.97 8.85 18.46
CA LYS A 511 19.94 9.89 18.12
C LYS A 511 21.32 9.30 17.80
N ALA A 512 21.80 8.36 18.62
CA ALA A 512 23.06 7.67 18.38
C ALA A 512 23.03 6.92 17.04
N LYS A 513 21.90 6.25 16.71
CA LYS A 513 21.73 5.51 15.47
C LYS A 513 21.67 6.43 14.24
N LEU A 514 20.99 7.57 14.31
CA LEU A 514 20.98 8.58 13.22
C LEU A 514 22.36 9.24 13.02
N ALA A 515 23.19 9.31 14.06
CA ALA A 515 24.54 9.87 14.01
C ALA A 515 25.60 8.89 13.44
N GLN A 516 25.33 7.58 13.37
CA GLN A 516 26.28 6.59 12.86
C GLN A 516 26.53 6.77 11.35
N LYS A 517 27.68 7.38 10.99
CA LYS A 517 28.19 7.38 9.62
C LYS A 517 28.41 5.94 9.14
N GLY A 518 27.55 5.48 8.23
CA GLY A 518 27.70 4.16 7.61
C GLY A 518 28.92 4.10 6.70
N THR A 519 29.84 3.16 6.98
CA THR A 519 30.94 2.78 6.09
C THR A 519 30.45 1.90 4.93
N SER A 520 29.53 2.41 4.12
CA SER A 520 29.06 1.74 2.90
C SER A 520 28.41 2.72 1.93
N TYR A 521 28.66 2.55 0.63
CA TYR A 521 28.14 3.36 -0.48
C TYR A 521 26.64 3.10 -0.74
N SER A 522 25.79 3.33 0.25
CA SER A 522 24.32 3.27 0.12
C SER A 522 23.74 4.69 0.15
N TRP A 523 23.26 5.15 -1.01
CA TRP A 523 22.65 6.47 -1.22
C TRP A 523 21.26 6.63 -0.55
N SER A 524 20.88 5.72 0.37
CA SER A 524 19.51 5.53 0.85
C SER A 524 19.36 5.57 2.38
N ARG A 525 20.42 5.93 3.14
CA ARG A 525 20.32 6.09 4.60
C ARG A 525 19.96 7.51 5.04
N THR A 526 18.69 7.84 4.82
CA THR A 526 17.78 8.32 5.87
C THR A 526 18.42 8.89 7.15
N LYS A 527 18.87 10.16 7.19
CA LYS A 527 19.34 10.83 8.43
C LYS A 527 18.18 11.30 9.34
N THR A 528 16.97 10.82 9.08
CA THR A 528 15.73 11.48 9.46
C THR A 528 14.70 10.49 10.02
N VAL A 529 13.63 11.03 10.60
CA VAL A 529 12.51 10.33 11.20
C VAL A 529 11.21 10.71 10.48
N SER A 530 10.22 9.80 10.51
CA SER A 530 8.92 10.06 9.90
C SER A 530 8.03 10.98 10.75
N ALA A 531 7.02 11.59 10.12
CA ALA A 531 5.97 12.32 10.84
C ALA A 531 5.15 11.39 11.78
N GLY A 532 5.00 10.11 11.42
CA GLY A 532 4.40 9.08 12.29
C GLY A 532 5.21 8.86 13.58
N PHE A 533 6.54 8.75 13.46
CA PHE A 533 7.43 8.63 14.61
C PHE A 533 7.27 9.81 15.58
N CYS A 534 7.29 11.04 15.06
CA CYS A 534 7.10 12.24 15.87
C CYS A 534 5.71 12.29 16.51
N ARG A 535 4.65 11.85 15.82
CA ARG A 535 3.28 11.79 16.37
C ARG A 535 3.19 10.84 17.56
N THR A 536 3.66 9.60 17.43
CA THR A 536 3.64 8.61 18.51
C THR A 536 4.50 9.06 19.69
N LEU A 537 5.69 9.60 19.43
CA LEU A 537 6.57 10.09 20.50
C LEU A 537 5.96 11.30 21.24
N CYS A 538 5.32 12.25 20.53
CA CYS A 538 4.56 13.32 21.19
C CYS A 538 3.43 12.78 22.08
N SER A 539 2.73 11.73 21.67
CA SER A 539 1.68 11.11 22.51
C SER A 539 2.25 10.55 23.81
N LEU A 540 3.39 9.86 23.74
CA LEU A 540 4.09 9.36 24.94
C LEU A 540 4.59 10.49 25.85
N LEU A 541 5.09 11.59 25.27
CA LEU A 541 5.55 12.76 26.03
C LEU A 541 4.41 13.48 26.77
N VAL A 542 3.21 13.57 26.18
CA VAL A 542 2.00 14.08 26.85
C VAL A 542 1.63 13.21 28.05
N GLU A 543 1.66 11.88 27.91
CA GLU A 543 1.35 10.94 29.00
C GLU A 543 2.37 10.99 30.15
N ILE A 544 3.66 11.18 29.84
CA ILE A 544 4.75 11.21 30.85
C ILE A 544 4.82 12.54 31.60
N ALA A 545 4.37 13.64 31.00
CA ALA A 545 4.35 14.97 31.60
C ALA A 545 5.74 15.49 32.09
N ASP A 546 6.85 15.10 31.43
CA ASP A 546 8.21 15.61 31.71
C ASP A 546 8.65 16.64 30.63
N PRO A 547 8.74 17.95 30.96
CA PRO A 547 9.13 18.99 29.99
C PRO A 547 10.58 18.87 29.52
N SER A 548 11.46 18.22 30.28
CA SER A 548 12.85 18.00 29.88
C SER A 548 12.96 17.05 28.68
N LEU A 549 12.04 16.08 28.59
CA LEU A 549 11.95 15.17 27.44
C LEU A 549 11.32 15.85 26.22
N VAL A 550 10.35 16.75 26.41
CA VAL A 550 9.79 17.57 25.32
C VAL A 550 10.88 18.44 24.69
N ASN A 551 11.67 19.13 25.52
CA ASN A 551 12.82 19.92 25.05
C ASN A 551 13.87 19.06 24.32
N LEU A 552 14.17 17.86 24.84
CA LEU A 552 15.06 16.90 24.20
C LEU A 552 14.54 16.45 22.82
N PHE A 553 13.22 16.21 22.71
CA PHE A 553 12.55 15.80 21.48
C PHE A 553 12.62 16.88 20.41
N VAL A 554 12.19 18.10 20.77
CA VAL A 554 12.18 19.25 19.86
C VAL A 554 13.60 19.55 19.36
N LYS A 555 14.59 19.54 20.27
CA LYS A 555 16.00 19.79 19.92
C LYS A 555 16.59 18.74 18.98
N ASN A 556 16.30 17.45 19.20
CA ASN A 556 16.93 16.36 18.48
C ASN A 556 16.22 15.95 17.18
N PHE A 557 14.89 16.06 17.08
CA PHE A 557 14.12 15.41 16.02
C PHE A 557 13.31 16.35 15.11
N MET A 558 12.89 17.53 15.58
CA MET A 558 12.08 18.47 14.74
C MET A 558 12.82 19.00 13.50
N ASN A 559 14.15 18.95 13.49
CA ASN A 559 14.97 19.30 12.34
C ASN A 559 15.31 18.09 11.44
N SER A 560 15.06 16.88 11.91
CA SER A 560 15.46 15.63 11.24
C SER A 560 14.25 14.92 10.62
N LEU A 561 13.34 15.63 9.96
CA LEU A 561 12.14 15.04 9.34
C LEU A 561 12.35 14.79 7.84
N ASP A 562 12.01 13.59 7.35
CA ASP A 562 12.26 13.13 5.97
C ASP A 562 11.68 14.05 4.87
N ASP A 563 10.55 14.70 5.17
CA ASP A 563 9.82 15.55 4.23
C ASP A 563 9.27 16.78 4.96
N PHE A 564 9.87 17.94 4.70
CA PHE A 564 9.47 19.20 5.34
C PHE A 564 8.02 19.59 4.98
N LYS A 565 7.48 19.10 3.85
CA LYS A 565 6.09 19.35 3.42
C LYS A 565 5.06 18.55 4.24
N LYS A 566 5.48 17.50 4.95
CA LYS A 566 4.63 16.72 5.87
C LYS A 566 4.59 17.28 7.29
N LYS A 567 5.28 18.40 7.56
CA LYS A 567 5.27 19.02 8.90
C LYS A 567 3.87 19.47 9.35
N ASP A 568 2.93 19.71 8.43
CA ASP A 568 1.51 19.93 8.75
C ASP A 568 0.94 18.82 9.67
N GLU A 569 1.36 17.58 9.47
CA GLU A 569 0.93 16.42 10.27
C GLU A 569 1.35 16.50 11.76
N LEU A 570 2.29 17.41 12.09
CA LEU A 570 2.79 17.64 13.44
C LEU A 570 2.11 18.80 14.16
N ALA A 571 1.26 19.59 13.48
CA ALA A 571 0.56 20.71 14.10
C ALA A 571 -0.29 20.24 15.30
N ALA A 572 -1.10 19.18 15.13
CA ALA A 572 -1.92 18.64 16.21
C ALA A 572 -1.08 18.02 17.36
N PRO A 573 -0.07 17.16 17.12
CA PRO A 573 0.87 16.71 18.15
C PRO A 573 1.56 17.83 18.95
N LEU A 574 2.03 18.88 18.27
CA LEU A 574 2.69 20.02 18.93
C LEU A 574 1.70 20.91 19.69
N THR A 575 0.47 21.04 19.19
CA THR A 575 -0.63 21.69 19.92
C THR A 575 -0.98 20.94 21.21
N ALA A 576 -0.97 19.60 21.18
CA ALA A 576 -1.21 18.79 22.37
C ALA A 576 -0.11 19.01 23.43
N LEU A 577 1.16 19.06 23.02
CA LEU A 577 2.27 19.43 23.92
C LEU A 577 2.09 20.85 24.48
N ALA A 578 1.85 21.84 23.63
CA ALA A 578 1.68 23.24 24.05
C ALA A 578 0.43 23.50 24.93
N ARG A 579 -0.52 22.55 25.00
CA ARG A 579 -1.66 22.56 25.94
C ARG A 579 -1.39 21.84 27.26
N ASN A 580 -0.50 20.86 27.27
CA ASN A 580 -0.27 19.96 28.40
C ASN A 580 0.89 20.40 29.32
N PHE A 581 1.68 21.37 28.88
CA PHE A 581 2.86 21.87 29.58
C PHE A 581 2.82 23.40 29.72
N GLU A 582 3.46 23.95 30.75
CA GLU A 582 3.63 25.41 30.86
C GLU A 582 4.53 25.94 29.73
N TRP A 583 4.14 27.05 29.11
CA TRP A 583 4.86 27.61 27.96
C TRP A 583 6.29 28.08 28.33
N SER A 584 6.52 28.45 29.58
CA SER A 584 7.84 28.76 30.14
C SER A 584 8.83 27.60 30.02
N ASP A 585 8.35 26.35 30.10
CA ASP A 585 9.22 25.18 30.16
C ASP A 585 9.63 24.67 28.78
N ILE A 586 8.72 24.74 27.79
CA ILE A 586 8.90 24.12 26.46
C ILE A 586 8.88 25.11 25.29
N GLY A 587 8.41 26.34 25.52
CA GLY A 587 8.12 27.31 24.46
C GLY A 587 9.35 27.72 23.66
N GLN A 588 10.47 28.00 24.34
CA GLN A 588 11.71 28.42 23.66
C GLN A 588 12.23 27.35 22.70
N ALA A 589 12.22 26.07 23.09
CA ALA A 589 12.68 25.01 22.19
C ALA A 589 11.79 24.88 20.94
N ILE A 590 10.46 25.04 21.10
CA ILE A 590 9.52 25.03 19.97
C ILE A 590 9.83 26.22 19.03
N LEU A 591 10.00 27.43 19.57
CA LEU A 591 10.36 28.63 18.80
C LEU A 591 11.70 28.46 18.07
N ASP A 592 12.75 27.98 18.75
CA ASP A 592 14.06 27.70 18.15
C ASP A 592 13.96 26.71 16.97
N SER A 593 13.07 25.71 17.06
CA SER A 593 12.84 24.75 15.98
C SER A 593 12.09 25.35 14.77
N LEU A 594 11.39 26.46 14.98
CA LEU A 594 10.65 27.21 13.96
C LEU A 594 11.43 28.40 13.39
N ASP A 595 12.54 28.83 14.01
CA ASP A 595 13.33 29.95 13.49
C ASP A 595 14.46 29.55 12.55
N LYS A 596 15.18 28.44 12.80
CA LYS A 596 16.39 28.06 12.03
C LYS A 596 16.23 28.20 10.52
N THR A 597 16.86 29.24 9.96
CA THR A 597 17.09 29.42 8.52
C THR A 597 18.05 28.34 8.00
N HIS A 598 18.16 28.20 6.68
CA HIS A 598 18.95 27.14 6.04
C HIS A 598 20.39 27.05 6.59
N ASP A 599 20.69 25.94 7.26
CA ASP A 599 22.04 25.44 7.51
C ASP A 599 22.08 23.98 7.04
N ASP A 600 21.87 23.80 5.73
CA ASP A 600 21.91 22.50 5.05
C ASP A 600 22.99 22.54 3.97
N ASN A 601 24.10 21.86 4.28
CA ASN A 601 25.26 21.56 3.45
C ASN A 601 25.00 21.57 1.93
N SER A 602 25.28 22.69 1.27
CA SER A 602 25.81 22.68 -0.10
C SER A 602 27.26 23.11 -0.05
N ASP A 603 28.18 22.19 -0.35
CA ASP A 603 29.62 22.45 -0.52
C ASP A 603 29.86 23.25 -1.81
N VAL A 604 29.40 24.51 -1.81
CA VAL A 604 29.66 25.52 -2.83
C VAL A 604 30.05 26.79 -2.09
N GLU A 605 31.35 27.03 -1.96
CA GLU A 605 31.91 28.29 -1.46
C GLU A 605 31.51 29.42 -2.43
N PHE A 606 30.36 30.06 -2.17
CA PHE A 606 30.07 31.36 -2.74
C PHE A 606 30.76 32.41 -1.86
N ILE A 607 31.95 32.85 -2.27
CA ILE A 607 32.69 33.92 -1.62
C ILE A 607 31.88 35.21 -1.77
N PRO A 608 31.35 35.82 -0.69
CA PRO A 608 30.68 37.11 -0.77
C PRO A 608 31.75 38.20 -0.80
N ASP A 609 31.75 39.00 -1.87
CA ASP A 609 32.57 40.20 -1.95
C ASP A 609 31.72 41.42 -1.51
N SER A 610 32.29 42.26 -0.64
CA SER A 610 31.75 43.53 -0.10
C SER A 610 30.46 43.54 0.77
N ASP A 611 30.64 43.84 2.06
CA ASP A 611 29.97 44.89 2.88
C ASP A 611 28.46 45.21 2.72
N THR A 612 27.61 44.24 2.36
CA THR A 612 26.15 44.34 2.53
C THR A 612 25.57 43.17 3.31
N GLU A 613 24.82 43.48 4.39
CA GLU A 613 23.94 42.52 5.07
C GLU A 613 22.75 42.18 4.16
N ASP A 614 22.97 41.30 3.19
CA ASP A 614 21.91 40.82 2.30
C ASP A 614 20.90 39.99 3.11
N VAL A 615 19.73 40.58 3.36
CA VAL A 615 18.63 39.93 4.06
C VAL A 615 18.08 38.80 3.20
N VAL A 616 18.54 37.58 3.47
CA VAL A 616 18.11 36.36 2.79
C VAL A 616 16.59 36.19 2.94
N GLN A 617 15.85 36.43 1.85
CA GLN A 617 14.40 36.27 1.83
C GLN A 617 14.04 34.80 1.80
N GLU A 618 13.11 34.39 2.68
CA GLU A 618 12.63 33.00 2.70
C GLU A 618 11.76 32.70 1.46
N THR A 619 11.91 31.50 0.90
CA THR A 619 11.25 31.03 -0.33
C THR A 619 10.22 29.91 -0.09
N ASP A 620 10.08 29.46 1.16
CA ASP A 620 9.23 28.35 1.58
C ASP A 620 8.39 28.76 2.80
N ASP A 621 7.06 28.65 2.70
CA ASP A 621 6.13 29.04 3.75
C ASP A 621 5.93 27.97 4.83
N SER A 622 6.55 26.79 4.71
CA SER A 622 6.31 25.61 5.57
C SER A 622 6.50 25.87 7.08
N ARG A 623 7.45 26.72 7.49
CA ARG A 623 7.66 27.06 8.92
C ARG A 623 6.54 27.97 9.45
N MET A 624 6.21 29.03 8.70
CA MET A 624 5.08 29.93 9.01
C MET A 624 3.76 29.15 9.06
N LYS A 625 3.59 28.21 8.13
CA LYS A 625 2.43 27.33 8.03
C LYS A 625 2.26 26.42 9.24
N LEU A 626 3.33 25.75 9.69
CA LEU A 626 3.30 24.95 10.91
C LEU A 626 2.96 25.82 12.14
N ALA A 627 3.61 26.98 12.28
CA ALA A 627 3.35 27.89 13.38
C ALA A 627 1.87 28.35 13.42
N LEU A 628 1.32 28.79 12.29
CA LEU A 628 -0.09 29.20 12.17
C LEU A 628 -1.07 28.05 12.42
N ALA A 629 -0.74 26.83 12.03
CA ALA A 629 -1.58 25.66 12.29
C ALA A 629 -1.62 25.29 13.80
N ILE A 630 -0.50 25.48 14.52
CA ILE A 630 -0.47 25.31 15.99
C ILE A 630 -1.25 26.45 16.67
N VAL A 631 -1.05 27.70 16.23
CA VAL A 631 -1.82 28.87 16.71
C VAL A 631 -3.34 28.65 16.53
N ASP A 632 -3.78 28.07 15.40
CA ASP A 632 -5.20 27.79 15.15
C ASP A 632 -5.80 26.76 16.12
N GLY A 633 -4.96 25.86 16.64
CA GLY A 633 -5.33 24.84 17.61
C GLY A 633 -5.20 25.27 19.07
N LEU A 634 -4.63 26.43 19.37
CA LEU A 634 -4.38 26.91 20.73
C LEU A 634 -5.41 27.93 21.22
N ASP A 635 -5.69 27.87 22.52
CA ASP A 635 -6.48 28.86 23.24
C ASP A 635 -5.67 30.16 23.44
N THR A 636 -6.34 31.29 23.67
CA THR A 636 -5.68 32.60 23.82
C THR A 636 -4.82 32.65 25.08
N GLY A 637 -3.51 32.77 24.91
CA GLY A 637 -2.50 32.85 25.98
C GLY A 637 -1.09 32.98 25.42
N ASP A 638 -0.08 32.91 26.29
CA ASP A 638 1.33 33.20 25.96
C ASP A 638 1.87 32.34 24.81
N ALA A 639 1.54 31.05 24.78
CA ALA A 639 1.94 30.13 23.71
C ALA A 639 1.40 30.56 22.35
N GLN A 640 0.12 30.94 22.28
CA GLN A 640 -0.52 31.41 21.05
C GLN A 640 0.10 32.74 20.59
N GLN A 641 0.36 33.67 21.50
CA GLN A 641 0.96 34.97 21.17
C GLN A 641 2.40 34.82 20.66
N ALA A 642 3.23 34.02 21.34
CA ALA A 642 4.61 33.78 20.95
C ALA A 642 4.73 33.10 19.58
N LEU A 643 3.90 32.07 19.32
CA LEU A 643 3.88 31.39 18.02
C LEU A 643 3.30 32.27 16.90
N LEU A 644 2.31 33.12 17.20
CA LEU A 644 1.79 34.10 16.25
C LEU A 644 2.87 35.13 15.89
N LYS A 645 3.63 35.61 16.87
CA LYS A 645 4.76 36.51 16.64
C LYS A 645 5.81 35.87 15.73
N GLN A 646 6.20 34.62 16.02
CA GLN A 646 7.12 33.87 15.17
C GLN A 646 6.58 33.72 13.74
N ALA A 647 5.29 33.43 13.57
CA ALA A 647 4.66 33.35 12.25
C ALA A 647 4.67 34.70 11.50
N VAL A 648 4.43 35.81 12.20
CA VAL A 648 4.50 37.17 11.65
C VAL A 648 5.92 37.56 11.24
N GLU A 649 6.93 37.21 12.05
CA GLU A 649 8.34 37.41 11.70
C GLU A 649 8.79 36.55 10.51
N LYS A 650 8.25 35.33 10.35
CA LYS A 650 8.47 34.53 9.13
C LYS A 650 7.74 35.13 7.92
N ALA A 651 6.50 35.56 8.08
CA ALA A 651 5.76 36.28 7.04
C ALA A 651 6.52 37.54 6.57
N SER A 652 7.20 38.25 7.48
CA SER A 652 7.97 39.44 7.12
C SER A 652 9.25 39.14 6.34
N ARG A 653 9.84 37.94 6.49
CA ARG A 653 11.03 37.47 5.74
C ARG A 653 10.71 36.81 4.39
N LEU A 654 9.50 36.28 4.17
CA LEU A 654 9.09 35.64 2.91
C LEU A 654 9.11 36.61 1.71
N ARG A 655 9.39 36.11 0.49
CA ARG A 655 9.18 36.88 -0.75
C ARG A 655 7.70 37.22 -0.93
N GLN A 656 7.40 38.36 -1.55
CA GLN A 656 6.02 38.84 -1.73
C GLN A 656 5.15 37.86 -2.53
N GLU A 657 5.70 37.25 -3.58
CA GLU A 657 5.01 36.28 -4.44
C GLU A 657 4.63 34.99 -3.69
N ASP A 658 5.56 34.47 -2.88
CA ASP A 658 5.35 33.25 -2.08
C ASP A 658 4.32 33.52 -0.96
N LEU A 659 4.42 34.68 -0.28
CA LEU A 659 3.48 35.08 0.76
C LEU A 659 2.06 35.30 0.21
N CYS A 660 1.91 35.92 -0.97
CA CYS A 660 0.61 36.14 -1.61
C CYS A 660 -0.03 34.85 -2.16
N SER A 661 0.78 33.82 -2.44
CA SER A 661 0.31 32.52 -2.91
C SER A 661 0.19 31.46 -1.81
N SER A 662 0.57 31.80 -0.57
CA SER A 662 0.48 30.92 0.60
C SER A 662 -0.97 30.51 0.91
N LYS A 663 -1.18 29.21 1.11
CA LYS A 663 -2.51 28.64 1.44
C LYS A 663 -2.99 29.02 2.84
N VAL A 664 -2.10 29.43 3.74
CA VAL A 664 -2.43 29.81 5.14
C VAL A 664 -2.54 31.32 5.34
N LEU A 665 -2.52 32.11 4.27
CA LEU A 665 -2.73 33.56 4.32
C LEU A 665 -4.03 33.95 5.07
N HIS A 666 -5.08 33.13 4.94
CA HIS A 666 -6.32 33.30 5.69
C HIS A 666 -6.18 33.08 7.20
N LEU A 667 -5.30 32.17 7.65
CA LEU A 667 -4.99 31.95 9.07
C LEU A 667 -4.16 33.10 9.64
N LEU A 668 -3.16 33.58 8.88
CA LEU A 668 -2.36 34.74 9.26
C LEU A 668 -3.29 35.94 9.54
N TRP A 669 -4.17 36.28 8.60
CA TRP A 669 -5.12 37.37 8.79
C TRP A 669 -6.16 37.09 9.90
N LYS A 670 -6.67 35.85 10.04
CA LYS A 670 -7.58 35.45 11.13
C LYS A 670 -6.98 35.78 12.50
N TRP A 671 -5.72 35.43 12.74
CA TRP A 671 -5.10 35.58 14.06
C TRP A 671 -4.53 36.97 14.30
N VAL A 672 -3.89 37.57 13.30
CA VAL A 672 -3.38 38.94 13.40
C VAL A 672 -4.52 39.96 13.62
N MET A 673 -5.70 39.75 13.03
CA MET A 673 -6.89 40.60 13.30
C MET A 673 -7.51 40.37 14.69
N ARG A 674 -7.32 39.19 15.29
CA ARG A 674 -7.84 38.85 16.63
C ARG A 674 -6.87 39.20 17.75
N CYS A 675 -5.59 39.36 17.44
CA CYS A 675 -4.59 39.74 18.41
C CYS A 675 -4.83 41.16 18.93
N GLY A 676 -4.52 41.38 20.21
CA GLY A 676 -4.53 42.70 20.84
C GLY A 676 -3.25 43.50 20.58
N ASP A 677 -2.18 42.86 20.08
CA ASP A 677 -0.93 43.52 19.74
C ASP A 677 -0.98 44.15 18.35
N LYS A 678 -1.07 45.49 18.32
CA LYS A 678 -1.11 46.28 17.09
C LYS A 678 0.18 46.14 16.27
N THR A 679 1.35 45.89 16.89
CA THR A 679 2.64 45.84 16.19
C THR A 679 2.73 44.66 15.21
N MET A 680 2.15 43.51 15.56
CA MET A 680 2.04 42.36 14.67
C MET A 680 1.12 42.63 13.48
N PHE A 681 0.02 43.36 13.69
CA PHE A 681 -0.86 43.81 12.60
C PHE A 681 -0.14 44.79 11.68
N ASP A 682 0.47 45.83 12.23
CA ASP A 682 1.16 46.87 11.46
C ASP A 682 2.31 46.28 10.62
N MET A 683 3.04 45.27 11.13
CA MET A 683 4.11 44.58 10.39
C MET A 683 3.59 43.83 9.16
N VAL A 684 2.50 43.06 9.31
CA VAL A 684 1.89 42.31 8.19
C VAL A 684 1.26 43.27 7.19
N ALA A 685 0.52 44.27 7.66
CA ALA A 685 -0.11 45.29 6.82
C ALA A 685 0.94 46.06 5.98
N SER A 686 2.02 46.53 6.61
CA SER A 686 3.11 47.27 5.94
C SER A 686 3.74 46.48 4.79
N LYS A 687 3.92 45.16 4.95
CA LYS A 687 4.49 44.31 3.89
C LYS A 687 3.55 44.17 2.69
N PHE A 688 2.24 44.07 2.91
CA PHE A 688 1.26 44.06 1.83
C PHE A 688 1.02 45.44 1.21
N GLU A 689 1.17 46.53 1.96
CA GLU A 689 1.19 47.88 1.37
C GLU A 689 2.37 48.06 0.39
N GLN A 690 3.51 47.43 0.65
CA GLN A 690 4.68 47.45 -0.24
C GLN A 690 4.61 46.41 -1.37
N THR A 691 3.53 45.62 -1.46
CA THR A 691 3.39 44.54 -2.45
C THR A 691 2.80 45.03 -3.76
N GLN A 692 3.24 44.46 -4.89
CA GLN A 692 2.77 44.84 -6.22
C GLN A 692 1.24 44.64 -6.36
N PRO A 693 0.46 45.62 -6.86
CA PRO A 693 -1.00 45.55 -6.88
C PRO A 693 -1.62 44.38 -7.66
N ASN A 694 -0.91 43.85 -8.67
CA ASN A 694 -1.32 42.65 -9.41
C ASN A 694 -1.39 41.39 -8.51
N LEU A 695 -0.58 41.31 -7.44
CA LEU A 695 -0.51 40.19 -6.51
C LEU A 695 -1.50 40.29 -5.33
N LEU A 696 -2.12 41.46 -5.10
CA LEU A 696 -2.91 41.71 -3.88
C LEU A 696 -4.27 41.00 -3.82
N GLN A 697 -4.77 40.41 -4.91
CA GLN A 697 -6.11 39.81 -4.92
C GLN A 697 -6.33 38.74 -3.83
N PRO A 698 -5.48 37.70 -3.68
CA PRO A 698 -5.69 36.68 -2.64
C PRO A 698 -5.53 37.22 -1.22
N VAL A 699 -4.73 38.28 -1.06
CA VAL A 699 -4.55 39.01 0.22
C VAL A 699 -5.86 39.67 0.63
N ILE A 700 -6.46 40.43 -0.29
CA ILE A 700 -7.71 41.16 -0.04
C ILE A 700 -8.87 40.18 0.18
N GLU A 701 -8.95 39.10 -0.60
CA GLU A 701 -9.92 38.03 -0.38
C GLU A 701 -9.76 37.39 1.03
N SER A 702 -8.53 37.19 1.48
CA SER A 702 -8.23 36.59 2.79
C SER A 702 -8.67 37.47 3.97
N PHE A 703 -8.26 38.74 4.04
CA PHE A 703 -8.68 39.62 5.15
C PHE A 703 -10.15 40.03 5.04
N SER A 704 -10.72 40.07 3.83
CA SER A 704 -12.15 40.30 3.60
C SER A 704 -13.05 39.28 4.30
N GLN A 705 -12.59 38.04 4.53
CA GLN A 705 -13.38 37.07 5.29
C GLN A 705 -13.48 37.44 6.79
N GLN A 706 -12.50 38.16 7.33
CA GLN A 706 -12.41 38.51 8.76
C GLN A 706 -13.05 39.87 9.10
N LEU A 707 -13.22 40.76 8.12
CA LEU A 707 -13.70 42.13 8.32
C LEU A 707 -15.16 42.28 8.76
N GLY A 708 -15.97 41.21 8.80
CA GLY A 708 -17.40 41.29 9.11
C GLY A 708 -17.75 41.83 10.51
N THR A 709 -16.77 41.84 11.43
CA THR A 709 -16.92 42.24 12.84
C THR A 709 -16.20 43.54 13.20
N VAL A 710 -15.49 44.18 12.26
CA VAL A 710 -14.61 45.34 12.54
C VAL A 710 -15.31 46.65 12.15
N PRO A 711 -15.41 47.65 13.06
CA PRO A 711 -15.95 48.97 12.72
C PRO A 711 -15.10 49.70 11.67
N ALA A 712 -15.73 50.50 10.81
CA ALA A 712 -15.03 51.31 9.81
C ALA A 712 -14.13 52.42 10.40
N SER A 713 -14.26 52.68 11.72
CA SER A 713 -13.44 53.63 12.49
C SER A 713 -12.27 52.96 13.23
N ASP A 714 -12.04 51.66 13.05
CA ASP A 714 -10.89 50.95 13.61
C ASP A 714 -9.65 51.21 12.75
N ASP A 715 -8.52 51.56 13.36
CA ASP A 715 -7.24 51.78 12.65
C ASP A 715 -6.88 50.63 11.69
N ARG A 716 -7.23 49.39 12.05
CA ARG A 716 -6.99 48.21 11.21
C ARG A 716 -7.84 48.23 9.94
N PHE A 717 -9.07 48.74 10.01
CA PHE A 717 -9.90 48.93 8.82
C PHE A 717 -9.29 49.97 7.87
N VAL A 718 -8.69 51.04 8.41
CA VAL A 718 -8.03 52.09 7.61
C VAL A 718 -6.82 51.53 6.87
N ALA A 719 -5.94 50.79 7.54
CA ALA A 719 -4.77 50.16 6.90
C ALA A 719 -5.17 49.12 5.83
N LEU A 720 -6.15 48.25 6.12
CA LEU A 720 -6.68 47.30 5.14
C LEU A 720 -7.33 47.99 3.93
N SER A 721 -7.97 49.14 4.14
CA SER A 721 -8.53 49.97 3.06
C SER A 721 -7.44 50.58 2.19
N ALA A 722 -6.28 50.97 2.74
CA ALA A 722 -5.14 51.45 1.95
C ALA A 722 -4.58 50.38 1.01
N ILE A 723 -4.48 49.12 1.47
CA ILE A 723 -4.10 47.97 0.65
C ILE A 723 -5.14 47.72 -0.46
N ALA A 724 -6.44 47.76 -0.13
CA ALA A 724 -7.51 47.60 -1.11
C ALA A 724 -7.52 48.73 -2.16
N ASN A 725 -7.26 49.98 -1.76
CA ASN A 725 -7.22 51.13 -2.65
C ASN A 725 -6.11 51.02 -3.70
N LYS A 726 -4.91 50.52 -3.34
CA LYS A 726 -3.84 50.22 -4.31
C LYS A 726 -4.27 49.21 -5.38
N ARG A 727 -5.07 48.20 -5.01
CA ARG A 727 -5.67 47.27 -5.98
C ARG A 727 -6.74 47.94 -6.84
N ILE A 728 -7.59 48.79 -6.26
CA ILE A 728 -8.63 49.55 -6.99
C ILE A 728 -8.00 50.49 -8.04
N GLU A 729 -6.97 51.25 -7.69
CA GLU A 729 -6.22 52.11 -8.62
C GLU A 729 -5.61 51.31 -9.77
N TRP A 730 -4.98 50.19 -9.46
CA TRP A 730 -4.43 49.29 -10.47
C TRP A 730 -5.54 48.71 -11.38
N LEU A 731 -6.63 48.21 -10.82
CA LEU A 731 -7.77 47.72 -11.61
C LEU A 731 -8.33 48.80 -12.54
N ASN A 732 -8.48 50.04 -12.07
CA ASN A 732 -8.90 51.17 -12.92
C ASN A 732 -7.94 51.39 -14.11
N SER A 733 -6.61 51.35 -13.88
CA SER A 733 -5.63 51.43 -14.97
C SER A 733 -5.77 50.29 -15.99
N GLN A 734 -6.02 49.06 -15.52
CA GLN A 734 -6.22 47.90 -16.38
C GLN A 734 -7.54 47.98 -17.15
N LEU A 735 -8.61 48.49 -16.54
CA LEU A 735 -9.90 48.69 -17.22
C LEU A 735 -9.82 49.76 -18.30
N GLN A 736 -9.01 50.81 -18.12
CA GLN A 736 -8.77 51.82 -19.16
C GLN A 736 -7.99 51.25 -20.36
N ALA A 737 -7.00 50.38 -20.09
CA ALA A 737 -6.21 49.71 -21.13
C ALA A 737 -7.03 48.65 -21.89
N LEU A 738 -7.78 47.79 -21.16
CA LEU A 738 -8.58 46.70 -21.74
C LEU A 738 -9.95 47.14 -22.29
N GLY A 739 -10.41 48.33 -21.93
CA GLY A 739 -11.74 48.85 -22.28
C GLY A 739 -11.88 49.36 -23.72
N GLN A 740 -10.84 49.24 -24.54
CA GLN A 740 -10.83 49.69 -25.93
C GLN A 740 -11.82 48.90 -26.81
N PRO A 741 -12.42 49.52 -27.83
CA PRO A 741 -13.29 48.82 -28.79
C PRO A 741 -12.51 47.75 -29.58
N PHE A 742 -13.25 46.83 -30.22
CA PHE A 742 -12.63 45.77 -31.01
C PHE A 742 -11.79 46.33 -32.16
N SER A 743 -10.52 45.95 -32.21
CA SER A 743 -9.59 46.17 -33.31
C SER A 743 -8.98 44.86 -33.78
N TRP A 744 -8.57 44.82 -35.05
CA TRP A 744 -7.70 43.77 -35.61
C TRP A 744 -6.21 44.05 -35.38
N GLU A 745 -5.87 45.23 -34.84
CA GLU A 745 -4.53 45.56 -34.38
C GLU A 745 -4.23 44.83 -33.07
N MET A 746 -3.07 44.19 -33.01
CA MET A 746 -2.55 43.54 -31.80
C MET A 746 -1.20 44.19 -31.49
N PRO A 747 -1.16 45.38 -30.86
CA PRO A 747 0.02 46.26 -30.84
C PRO A 747 1.30 45.61 -30.29
N ASP A 748 1.13 44.75 -29.28
CA ASP A 748 2.21 44.03 -28.60
C ASP A 748 2.48 42.63 -29.17
N ALA A 749 1.85 42.27 -30.30
CA ALA A 749 2.03 40.97 -30.94
C ALA A 749 3.51 40.68 -31.20
N TYR A 750 3.94 39.47 -30.85
CA TYR A 750 5.30 39.01 -31.06
C TYR A 750 5.32 37.79 -31.97
N PHE A 751 6.14 37.84 -33.03
CA PHE A 751 6.31 36.75 -33.99
C PHE A 751 7.80 36.59 -34.33
N PRO A 752 8.53 35.68 -33.67
CA PRO A 752 10.00 35.68 -33.66
C PRO A 752 10.66 35.36 -35.01
N ASP A 753 9.93 34.77 -35.96
CA ASP A 753 10.48 34.23 -37.22
C ASP A 753 10.44 35.20 -38.40
N ASN A 754 9.64 36.27 -38.34
CA ASN A 754 9.59 37.27 -39.42
C ASN A 754 9.01 38.62 -38.99
N ALA A 755 9.81 39.70 -39.13
CA ALA A 755 9.40 41.05 -38.76
C ALA A 755 8.22 41.60 -39.58
N ARG A 756 8.01 41.17 -40.84
CA ARG A 756 6.85 41.60 -41.64
C ARG A 756 5.57 40.92 -41.18
N ILE A 757 5.64 39.65 -40.77
CA ILE A 757 4.48 38.95 -40.15
C ILE A 757 4.14 39.62 -38.81
N GLN A 758 5.15 39.96 -38.00
CA GLN A 758 4.92 40.72 -36.77
C GLN A 758 4.28 42.09 -37.03
N ALA A 759 4.75 42.84 -38.04
CA ALA A 759 4.18 44.12 -38.42
C ALA A 759 2.72 43.99 -38.90
N PHE A 760 2.40 42.97 -39.71
CA PHE A 760 1.03 42.63 -40.09
C PHE A 760 0.14 42.36 -38.85
N LEU A 761 0.63 41.57 -37.89
CA LEU A 761 -0.13 41.26 -36.68
C LEU A 761 -0.46 42.53 -35.87
N ARG A 762 0.48 43.49 -35.83
CA ARG A 762 0.30 44.80 -35.18
C ARG A 762 -0.57 45.78 -35.96
N GLY A 763 -0.62 45.69 -37.29
CA GLY A 763 -1.42 46.56 -38.17
C GLY A 763 -2.91 46.19 -38.25
N PRO A 764 -3.72 46.92 -39.03
CA PRO A 764 -5.19 46.74 -39.07
C PRO A 764 -5.67 45.62 -39.99
N GLU A 765 -4.81 45.07 -40.85
CA GLU A 765 -5.17 44.07 -41.86
C GLU A 765 -5.64 42.75 -41.22
N THR A 766 -6.67 42.11 -41.78
CA THR A 766 -7.27 40.87 -41.25
C THR A 766 -6.54 39.60 -41.66
N SER A 767 -5.93 39.60 -42.86
CA SER A 767 -5.22 38.47 -43.44
C SER A 767 -4.09 38.92 -44.36
N MET A 768 -2.93 38.25 -44.29
CA MET A 768 -1.85 38.39 -45.27
C MET A 768 -1.52 37.04 -45.90
N ASN A 769 -0.89 37.03 -47.07
CA ASN A 769 -0.17 35.86 -47.57
C ASN A 769 1.34 36.08 -47.47
N THR A 770 2.12 35.02 -47.41
CA THR A 770 3.59 35.09 -47.27
C THR A 770 4.36 35.31 -48.58
N ASN A 771 3.71 35.59 -49.71
CA ASN A 771 4.42 35.80 -50.98
C ASN A 771 5.34 37.02 -50.88
N GLY A 772 6.60 36.87 -51.26
CA GLY A 772 7.64 37.91 -51.08
C GLY A 772 8.03 38.19 -49.62
N VAL A 773 7.50 37.42 -48.65
CA VAL A 773 7.83 37.50 -47.21
C VAL A 773 8.57 36.24 -46.75
N ARG A 774 8.19 35.06 -47.26
CA ARG A 774 8.87 33.79 -47.03
C ARG A 774 8.72 32.87 -48.25
N HIS A 775 9.83 32.28 -48.69
CA HIS A 775 9.85 31.30 -49.78
C HIS A 775 9.68 29.87 -49.23
N PHE A 776 9.01 29.00 -49.99
CA PHE A 776 8.79 27.60 -49.64
C PHE A 776 9.06 26.70 -50.85
N ASN A 777 9.92 25.69 -50.65
CA ASN A 777 10.30 24.71 -51.68
C ASN A 777 9.17 23.75 -52.11
N GLY A 778 7.91 24.03 -51.73
CA GLY A 778 6.76 23.15 -51.96
C GLY A 778 5.66 23.31 -50.91
N VAL A 779 4.43 22.94 -51.26
CA VAL A 779 3.26 23.02 -50.37
C VAL A 779 3.40 22.18 -49.08
N GLY A 780 4.24 21.15 -49.11
CA GLY A 780 4.62 20.39 -47.90
C GLY A 780 5.40 21.24 -46.89
N HIS A 781 6.33 22.09 -47.34
CA HIS A 781 7.08 23.01 -46.47
C HIS A 781 6.17 24.12 -45.92
N ALA A 782 5.28 24.68 -46.74
CA ALA A 782 4.27 25.65 -46.31
C ALA A 782 3.34 25.05 -45.23
N ARG A 783 2.88 23.81 -45.43
CA ARG A 783 2.04 23.09 -44.45
C ARG A 783 2.78 22.77 -43.15
N ASN A 784 4.06 22.42 -43.21
CA ASN A 784 4.88 22.19 -42.01
C ASN A 784 5.13 23.50 -41.24
N TYR A 785 5.33 24.62 -41.94
CA TYR A 785 5.43 25.95 -41.34
C TYR A 785 4.13 26.36 -40.63
N ALA A 786 2.98 26.22 -41.29
CA ALA A 786 1.67 26.45 -40.67
C ALA A 786 1.47 25.57 -39.42
N LYS A 787 1.77 24.27 -39.51
CA LYS A 787 1.69 23.34 -38.36
C LYS A 787 2.65 23.70 -37.21
N LYS A 788 3.83 24.27 -37.49
CA LYS A 788 4.76 24.75 -36.45
C LYS A 788 4.14 25.91 -35.66
N TRP A 789 3.72 26.97 -36.35
CA TRP A 789 3.19 28.18 -35.69
C TRP A 789 1.78 28.03 -35.11
N MET A 790 1.05 26.97 -35.48
CA MET A 790 -0.17 26.56 -34.78
C MET A 790 0.07 25.68 -33.54
N ARG A 791 1.31 25.24 -33.28
CA ARG A 791 1.72 24.52 -32.06
C ARG A 791 2.44 25.41 -31.06
N GLU A 792 3.15 26.43 -31.52
CA GLU A 792 3.84 27.38 -30.65
C GLU A 792 2.86 28.36 -29.97
N LYS A 793 3.23 28.84 -28.78
CA LYS A 793 2.41 29.79 -28.01
C LYS A 793 2.34 31.12 -28.75
N GLN A 794 1.13 31.53 -29.15
CA GLN A 794 0.90 32.84 -29.77
C GLN A 794 0.98 33.92 -28.66
N VAL A 795 2.00 34.77 -28.71
CA VAL A 795 2.27 35.80 -27.67
C VAL A 795 1.64 37.11 -28.09
N ASN A 796 0.72 37.62 -27.26
CA ASN A 796 -0.03 38.86 -27.45
C ASN A 796 -0.73 38.96 -28.83
N ALA A 797 -1.11 37.82 -29.40
CA ALA A 797 -1.72 37.73 -30.71
C ALA A 797 -2.67 36.53 -30.79
N SER A 798 -3.56 36.52 -31.79
CA SER A 798 -4.27 35.31 -32.18
C SER A 798 -4.50 35.20 -33.68
N PHE A 799 -4.02 34.13 -34.31
CA PHE A 799 -4.06 33.90 -35.74
C PHE A 799 -4.15 32.42 -36.12
N LYS A 800 -4.59 32.16 -37.35
CA LYS A 800 -4.55 30.87 -38.03
C LYS A 800 -3.58 30.92 -39.20
N LEU A 801 -2.96 29.80 -39.53
CA LEU A 801 -2.12 29.63 -40.73
C LEU A 801 -2.66 28.51 -41.60
N GLU A 802 -2.89 28.80 -42.89
CA GLU A 802 -3.40 27.86 -43.88
C GLU A 802 -2.47 27.86 -45.11
N ALA A 803 -2.09 26.67 -45.60
CA ALA A 803 -1.08 26.53 -46.65
C ALA A 803 -1.70 26.27 -48.02
N GLU A 804 -1.34 27.10 -49.00
CA GLU A 804 -1.89 27.09 -50.37
C GLU A 804 -0.78 27.05 -51.44
N GLY A 805 -1.19 27.07 -52.71
CA GLY A 805 -0.31 27.03 -53.88
C GLY A 805 0.15 25.62 -54.29
N ARG A 806 0.98 25.54 -55.34
CA ARG A 806 1.53 24.28 -55.88
C ARG A 806 2.99 24.46 -56.30
N GLY A 807 3.83 23.47 -56.02
CA GLY A 807 5.27 23.54 -56.35
C GLY A 807 5.93 24.76 -55.72
N GLN A 808 6.71 25.51 -56.52
CA GLN A 808 7.46 26.69 -56.10
C GLN A 808 6.62 27.95 -55.82
N SER A 809 5.30 27.93 -56.13
CA SER A 809 4.36 29.01 -55.76
C SER A 809 3.57 28.71 -54.47
N ALA A 810 4.10 27.84 -53.62
CA ALA A 810 3.50 27.54 -52.32
C ALA A 810 3.67 28.71 -51.34
N TYR A 811 2.60 29.05 -50.63
CA TYR A 811 2.60 30.10 -49.61
C TYR A 811 1.69 29.74 -48.43
N VAL A 812 1.69 30.58 -47.41
CA VAL A 812 0.81 30.45 -46.25
C VAL A 812 -0.02 31.73 -46.12
N ILE A 813 -1.33 31.59 -45.92
CA ILE A 813 -2.23 32.66 -45.52
C ILE A 813 -2.23 32.70 -43.98
N ILE A 814 -2.02 33.90 -43.43
CA ILE A 814 -2.07 34.17 -41.99
C ILE A 814 -3.29 35.04 -41.75
N THR A 815 -4.29 34.49 -41.06
CA THR A 815 -5.57 35.15 -40.80
C THR A 815 -5.74 35.39 -39.31
N LYS A 816 -5.95 36.63 -38.89
CA LYS A 816 -6.20 36.97 -37.49
C LYS A 816 -7.51 36.38 -37.00
N THR A 817 -7.59 36.07 -35.71
CA THR A 817 -8.82 35.63 -35.06
C THR A 817 -9.25 36.60 -33.98
N ARG A 818 -10.52 36.53 -33.59
CA ARG A 818 -11.08 37.32 -32.49
C ARG A 818 -10.68 36.78 -31.10
N SER A 819 -9.98 35.65 -31.02
CA SER A 819 -9.70 34.94 -29.76
C SER A 819 -8.94 35.81 -28.76
N TRP A 820 -7.90 36.53 -29.19
CA TRP A 820 -7.14 37.46 -28.34
C TRP A 820 -8.04 38.51 -27.69
N PHE A 821 -8.86 39.21 -28.49
CA PHE A 821 -9.83 40.18 -27.98
C PHE A 821 -10.88 39.54 -27.06
N SER A 822 -11.36 38.33 -27.38
CA SER A 822 -12.33 37.61 -26.55
C SER A 822 -11.76 37.27 -25.16
N GLU A 823 -10.48 36.88 -25.06
CA GLU A 823 -9.82 36.70 -23.77
C GLU A 823 -9.61 38.03 -23.03
N HIS A 824 -9.29 39.12 -23.75
CA HIS A 824 -9.22 40.46 -23.15
C HIS A 824 -10.57 40.90 -22.57
N GLN A 825 -11.68 40.63 -23.26
CA GLN A 825 -13.03 40.91 -22.76
C GLN A 825 -13.42 40.03 -21.56
N LYS A 826 -13.00 38.76 -21.51
CA LYS A 826 -13.17 37.93 -20.30
C LYS A 826 -12.41 38.50 -19.10
N GLN A 827 -11.16 38.96 -19.32
CA GLN A 827 -10.36 39.57 -18.26
C GLN A 827 -10.95 40.92 -17.81
N LEU A 828 -11.43 41.74 -18.74
CA LEU A 828 -12.17 42.98 -18.47
C LEU A 828 -13.40 42.73 -17.59
N LEU A 829 -14.18 41.67 -17.88
CA LEU A 829 -15.35 41.31 -17.06
C LEU A 829 -14.94 40.92 -15.63
N LYS A 830 -13.87 40.12 -15.47
CA LYS A 830 -13.35 39.76 -14.14
C LYS A 830 -12.94 41.01 -13.34
N TYR A 831 -12.14 41.89 -13.94
CA TYR A 831 -11.69 43.13 -13.28
C TYR A 831 -12.85 44.08 -12.96
N LYS A 832 -13.89 44.16 -13.79
CA LYS A 832 -15.12 44.93 -13.48
C LYS A 832 -15.86 44.36 -12.26
N THR A 833 -15.99 43.03 -12.19
CA THR A 833 -16.63 42.36 -11.04
C THR A 833 -15.82 42.55 -9.77
N GLU A 834 -14.50 42.37 -9.83
CA GLU A 834 -13.58 42.58 -8.70
C GLU A 834 -13.65 44.04 -8.21
N LEU A 835 -13.53 45.01 -9.11
CA LEU A 835 -13.63 46.44 -8.78
C LEU A 835 -14.96 46.78 -8.11
N GLY A 836 -16.09 46.26 -8.61
CA GLY A 836 -17.40 46.49 -8.00
C GLY A 836 -17.48 46.03 -6.55
N LEU A 837 -17.00 44.80 -6.27
CA LEU A 837 -16.96 44.22 -4.92
C LEU A 837 -16.03 45.02 -3.98
N LEU A 838 -14.86 45.45 -4.47
CA LEU A 838 -13.93 46.25 -3.68
C LEU A 838 -14.47 47.66 -3.40
N SER A 839 -15.10 48.31 -4.39
CA SER A 839 -15.68 49.64 -4.23
C SER A 839 -16.89 49.65 -3.30
N GLU A 840 -17.77 48.63 -3.35
CA GLU A 840 -18.88 48.50 -2.38
C GLU A 840 -18.36 48.39 -0.94
N ARG A 841 -17.25 47.64 -0.76
CA ARG A 841 -16.74 47.26 0.56
C ARG A 841 -15.78 48.27 1.20
N PHE A 842 -14.89 48.86 0.42
CA PHE A 842 -13.80 49.74 0.88
C PHE A 842 -13.90 51.17 0.33
N GLY A 843 -14.83 51.43 -0.59
CA GLY A 843 -14.96 52.74 -1.23
C GLY A 843 -15.22 53.87 -0.23
N ILE A 844 -14.26 54.79 -0.16
CA ILE A 844 -14.47 56.10 0.46
C ILE A 844 -15.46 56.86 -0.43
N ALA A 845 -16.61 57.21 0.12
CA ALA A 845 -17.57 58.06 -0.58
C ALA A 845 -17.04 59.51 -0.57
N GLU A 846 -16.47 59.96 -1.69
CA GLU A 846 -16.33 61.38 -1.95
C GLU A 846 -17.73 62.01 -2.06
N GLY A 847 -18.18 62.64 -0.97
CA GLY A 847 -19.22 63.68 -1.03
C GLY A 847 -20.66 63.24 -1.34
N ALA A 848 -21.18 62.17 -0.73
CA ALA A 848 -22.64 61.97 -0.63
C ALA A 848 -23.04 61.25 0.66
N ALA A 849 -24.09 61.74 1.34
CA ALA A 849 -24.56 61.18 2.60
C ALA A 849 -25.07 59.74 2.44
N ARG A 850 -24.48 58.78 3.16
CA ARG A 850 -25.03 57.43 3.29
C ARG A 850 -26.29 57.48 4.16
N SER A 851 -27.46 57.26 3.54
CA SER A 851 -28.62 56.76 4.27
C SER A 851 -28.43 55.29 4.60
N ASP A 852 -28.75 54.92 5.83
CA ASP A 852 -28.69 53.53 6.30
C ASP A 852 -29.64 52.64 5.49
N THR A 853 -29.13 51.56 4.87
CA THR A 853 -29.92 50.35 4.54
C THR A 853 -29.03 49.16 4.16
N ARG A 854 -28.48 48.47 5.16
CA ARG A 854 -27.89 47.14 4.96
C ARG A 854 -28.97 46.14 4.54
N LYS A 855 -29.06 45.80 3.24
CA LYS A 855 -29.79 44.60 2.78
C LYS A 855 -28.84 43.40 2.77
N ARG A 856 -29.12 42.42 3.62
CA ARG A 856 -28.44 41.12 3.62
C ARG A 856 -28.73 40.38 2.31
N ALA A 857 -27.71 39.97 1.57
CA ALA A 857 -27.81 38.85 0.66
C ALA A 857 -27.78 37.55 1.49
N ARG A 858 -28.81 36.71 1.36
CA ARG A 858 -28.70 35.29 1.71
C ARG A 858 -28.05 34.58 0.52
N HIS A 859 -27.05 33.75 0.79
CA HIS A 859 -26.71 32.68 -0.14
C HIS A 859 -27.70 31.53 0.05
N GLU A 860 -28.30 31.09 -1.06
CA GLU A 860 -28.69 29.70 -1.30
C GLU A 860 -27.64 29.08 -2.25
#